data_AF-A0A6C0H0W5-F1
#
_entry.id   AF-A0A6C0H0W5-F1
#
_cell.length_a   1.000
_cell.length_b   1.000
_cell.length_c   1.000
_cell.angle_alpha   90.00
_cell.angle_beta   90.00
_cell.angle_gamma   90.00
#
_symmetry.space_group_name_H-M   'P 1'
#
loop_
_entity.id
_entity.type
_entity.pdbx_description
1 polymer ?
#
loop_
_entity_poly.entity_id
_entity_poly.type
_entity_poly.pdbx_seq_one_letter_code
_entity_poly.pdbx_strand_id
1 'polypeptide(L)'
;MIIKLPIIEDNKIILSSFRLEKKNDYFILSLYDNLSEINFIKIICFNKVNGIQNFNLFLPLKITIFNDLIFTYNFFYILTISDFSAKDDFFSEINKQIQHKYNYSFLNFNNLKNNVSYIWKNINNEYNLIIQQNNFLNFDSYLKHLWELTNLLVNASIFLLYNFPLFTNKNIKEYQNKYVILKKIISIANIIKTIKYSIFLSNEYNILEHLKLQKNQKIDDISGIEIDKKYFIKINEKKYLLIKIDNIINSIIISNNIELDFYKYELYHYIPNINLSIQNIFLLLLNNKDTYSNVLNKIDNTFEHVHNYKILLYFFDKPIKSNLYFLLNKTDEIDMQLLENNNYDQTFFKFIVKKYTKLTDILSIIKILFNNYNFPIKFNKFEIEFIFDNILYISLFNLKDLININNRQSNENKFYLINELSNIIPIKVKLLYFNILKMFYQIINTSDEYIYNPKFFYDNLYKNFIKIFFFENSITYELLSNMINSVTLNNIKNDFRNNFLIIEIANSLSWSNILNKTLYLNILIKNKRVFYQDKLNKIIFPENYDNKIKSIILNPYEMFNYFNYENEFINWLLLFDYKINDIYFNPISLSTDDIKDLGKLIYYLYNIIDQDFKDNYYKLFVNHSQKNSKIILFNKRINLKIRDYFNIKTNLNCGILAKHITTVSNNNSLIYYDPKNEMLFIKNQLKLITKKYLKYKRKYREIKNNLNNTENLINSLIPLDL
;
A
#
# COMPACT_ATOMS: atom_id res chain seq x y z
N MET A 1 -46.44 20.90 -20.97
CA MET A 1 -45.49 21.22 -22.07
C MET A 1 -44.33 20.28 -21.96
N ILE A 2 -43.80 19.78 -23.09
CA ILE A 2 -42.57 18.99 -23.08
C ILE A 2 -41.41 19.95 -23.38
N ILE A 3 -40.38 19.93 -22.54
CA ILE A 3 -39.15 20.72 -22.67
C ILE A 3 -37.94 19.81 -22.59
N LYS A 4 -36.85 20.16 -23.26
CA LYS A 4 -35.58 19.45 -23.16
C LYS A 4 -34.65 20.21 -22.23
N LEU A 5 -34.11 19.53 -21.22
CA LEU A 5 -33.24 20.13 -20.22
C LEU A 5 -31.93 19.35 -20.06
N PRO A 6 -30.81 20.03 -19.80
CA PRO A 6 -29.49 19.40 -19.64
C PRO A 6 -29.35 18.68 -18.29
N ILE A 7 -29.08 17.38 -18.33
CA ILE A 7 -28.77 16.54 -17.16
C ILE A 7 -27.40 15.88 -17.33
N ILE A 8 -26.83 15.39 -16.24
CA ILE A 8 -25.58 14.64 -16.23
C ILE A 8 -25.90 13.15 -16.09
N GLU A 9 -25.58 12.39 -17.13
CA GLU A 9 -25.65 10.93 -17.15
C GLU A 9 -24.30 10.38 -17.62
N ASP A 10 -23.74 9.39 -16.90
CA ASP A 10 -22.41 8.82 -17.15
C ASP A 10 -21.28 9.86 -17.37
N ASN A 11 -21.29 10.90 -16.53
CA ASN A 11 -20.37 12.04 -16.59
C ASN A 11 -20.41 12.83 -17.91
N LYS A 12 -21.48 12.70 -18.70
CA LYS A 12 -21.75 13.47 -19.91
C LYS A 12 -23.00 14.32 -19.72
N ILE A 13 -23.01 15.50 -20.34
CA ILE A 13 -24.21 16.34 -20.40
C ILE A 13 -25.09 15.82 -21.54
N ILE A 14 -26.32 15.45 -21.22
CA ILE A 14 -27.32 15.01 -22.18
C ILE A 14 -28.60 15.85 -22.04
N LEU A 15 -29.37 15.97 -23.12
CA LEU A 15 -30.68 16.64 -23.08
C LEU A 15 -31.78 15.60 -22.87
N SER A 16 -32.40 15.64 -21.69
CA SER A 16 -33.54 14.77 -21.36
C SER A 16 -34.87 15.51 -21.48
N SER A 17 -35.94 14.77 -21.76
CA SER A 17 -37.29 15.31 -21.95
C SER A 17 -38.02 15.41 -20.61
N PHE A 18 -38.56 16.59 -20.33
CA PHE A 18 -39.33 16.87 -19.12
C PHE A 18 -40.72 17.37 -19.46
N ARG A 19 -41.70 16.99 -18.64
CA ARG A 19 -43.06 17.51 -18.64
C ARG A 19 -43.17 18.63 -17.61
N LEU A 20 -43.46 19.84 -18.09
CA LEU A 20 -43.80 21.00 -17.28
C LEU A 20 -45.32 21.23 -17.30
N GLU A 21 -45.97 21.13 -16.14
CA GLU A 21 -47.40 21.40 -15.97
C GLU A 21 -47.64 22.64 -15.11
N LYS A 22 -48.51 23.55 -15.56
CA LYS A 22 -48.97 24.66 -14.73
C LYS A 22 -50.23 24.23 -13.96
N LYS A 23 -50.20 24.43 -12.64
CA LYS A 23 -51.37 24.47 -11.75
C LYS A 23 -51.59 25.93 -11.32
N ASN A 24 -52.69 26.19 -10.59
CA ASN A 24 -53.07 27.57 -10.23
C ASN A 24 -51.92 28.33 -9.57
N ASP A 25 -51.30 27.74 -8.55
CA ASP A 25 -50.31 28.43 -7.71
C ASP A 25 -48.89 27.85 -7.84
N TYR A 26 -48.66 26.91 -8.76
CA TYR A 26 -47.35 26.26 -8.93
C TYR A 26 -47.19 25.59 -10.30
N PHE A 27 -45.95 25.35 -10.71
CA PHE A 27 -45.60 24.41 -11.76
C PHE A 27 -45.11 23.08 -11.18
N ILE A 28 -45.36 22.00 -11.92
CA ILE A 28 -44.78 20.68 -11.67
C ILE A 28 -43.86 20.35 -12.84
N LEU A 29 -42.60 20.05 -12.55
CA LEU A 29 -41.64 19.53 -13.52
C LEU A 29 -41.37 18.06 -13.22
N SER A 30 -41.69 17.17 -14.16
CA SER A 30 -41.43 15.72 -14.07
C SER A 30 -40.65 15.22 -15.29
N LEU A 31 -40.00 14.07 -15.21
CA LEU A 31 -39.46 13.39 -16.41
C LEU A 31 -40.62 12.99 -17.33
N TYR A 32 -40.40 13.07 -18.65
CA TYR A 32 -41.40 12.73 -19.66
C TYR A 32 -41.41 11.22 -19.97
N ASP A 33 -40.23 10.65 -20.16
CA ASP A 33 -40.02 9.23 -20.38
C ASP A 33 -39.59 8.61 -19.03
N ASN A 34 -40.39 7.70 -18.46
CA ASN A 34 -40.11 6.97 -17.21
C ASN A 34 -38.89 6.01 -17.34
N LEU A 35 -37.75 6.50 -17.84
CA LEU A 35 -36.57 5.68 -18.16
C LEU A 35 -35.81 5.20 -16.92
N SER A 36 -36.21 5.59 -15.71
CA SER A 36 -35.75 4.96 -14.49
C SER A 36 -36.82 5.04 -13.40
N GLU A 37 -36.90 4.03 -12.54
CA GLU A 37 -37.62 4.08 -11.26
C GLU A 37 -37.00 5.13 -10.29
N ILE A 38 -35.94 5.83 -10.70
CA ILE A 38 -35.15 6.74 -9.89
C ILE A 38 -35.53 8.17 -10.27
N ASN A 39 -36.34 8.81 -9.44
CA ASN A 39 -36.70 10.22 -9.55
C ASN A 39 -35.55 11.20 -9.20
N PHE A 40 -34.31 10.73 -9.10
CA PHE A 40 -33.15 11.53 -8.71
C PHE A 40 -32.23 11.73 -9.92
N ILE A 41 -32.08 12.98 -10.35
CA ILE A 41 -31.25 13.35 -11.50
C ILE A 41 -30.10 14.23 -11.05
N LYS A 42 -28.97 14.12 -11.75
CA LYS A 42 -27.84 15.04 -11.60
C LYS A 42 -27.95 16.11 -12.69
N ILE A 43 -27.83 17.37 -12.33
CA ILE A 43 -27.94 18.52 -13.22
C ILE A 43 -26.69 19.39 -13.14
N ILE A 44 -26.44 20.18 -14.17
CA ILE A 44 -25.38 21.17 -14.21
C ILE A 44 -25.97 22.58 -14.12
N CYS A 45 -25.35 23.42 -13.30
CA CYS A 45 -25.76 24.79 -13.05
C CYS A 45 -24.53 25.71 -13.11
N PHE A 46 -24.71 26.90 -13.67
CA PHE A 46 -23.71 27.96 -13.79
C PHE A 46 -24.09 29.08 -12.82
N ASN A 47 -23.33 29.16 -11.74
CA ASN A 47 -23.53 30.09 -10.65
C ASN A 47 -22.58 31.29 -10.81
N LYS A 48 -23.10 32.51 -10.64
CA LYS A 48 -22.31 33.76 -10.68
C LYS A 48 -21.21 33.78 -9.62
N VAL A 49 -21.43 33.04 -8.55
CA VAL A 49 -20.60 33.01 -7.36
C VAL A 49 -19.74 31.76 -7.26
N ASN A 50 -20.30 30.62 -7.65
CA ASN A 50 -19.66 29.32 -7.49
C ASN A 50 -19.28 28.65 -8.83
N GLY A 51 -19.29 29.39 -9.94
CA GLY A 51 -18.96 28.86 -11.27
C GLY A 51 -19.82 27.65 -11.67
N ILE A 52 -19.23 26.68 -12.36
CA ILE A 52 -19.91 25.46 -12.79
C ILE A 52 -20.03 24.50 -11.60
N GLN A 53 -21.26 24.07 -11.32
CA GLN A 53 -21.55 23.15 -10.22
C GLN A 53 -22.56 22.08 -10.65
N ASN A 54 -22.47 20.92 -10.00
CA ASN A 54 -23.38 19.81 -10.21
C ASN A 54 -24.32 19.68 -9.01
N PHE A 55 -25.63 19.58 -9.27
CA PHE A 55 -26.65 19.37 -8.23
C PHE A 55 -27.36 18.08 -8.46
N ASN A 56 -27.81 17.48 -7.37
CA ASN A 56 -28.81 16.44 -7.47
C ASN A 56 -30.20 17.04 -7.24
N LEU A 57 -31.19 16.54 -7.96
CA LEU A 57 -32.55 17.05 -7.92
C LEU A 57 -33.54 15.89 -7.89
N PHE A 58 -34.49 15.95 -6.96
CA PHE A 58 -35.58 14.99 -6.83
C PHE A 58 -36.80 15.47 -7.61
N LEU A 59 -37.36 14.59 -8.43
CA LEU A 59 -38.54 14.81 -9.23
C LEU A 59 -39.77 14.10 -8.65
N PRO A 60 -41.00 14.52 -9.00
CA PRO A 60 -41.30 15.80 -9.65
C PRO A 60 -40.93 16.99 -8.76
N LEU A 61 -40.38 18.05 -9.38
CA LEU A 61 -40.04 19.31 -8.73
C LEU A 61 -41.25 20.24 -8.76
N LYS A 62 -41.67 20.71 -7.58
CA LYS A 62 -42.68 21.75 -7.42
C LYS A 62 -42.02 23.13 -7.48
N ILE A 63 -42.57 24.01 -8.31
CA ILE A 63 -42.15 25.40 -8.48
C ILE A 63 -43.31 26.33 -8.17
N THR A 64 -43.36 26.86 -6.95
CA THR A 64 -44.43 27.74 -6.46
C THR A 64 -44.41 29.08 -7.18
N ILE A 65 -45.57 29.54 -7.62
CA ILE A 65 -45.79 30.82 -8.29
C ILE A 65 -46.21 31.86 -7.24
N PHE A 66 -45.65 33.05 -7.32
CA PHE A 66 -46.16 34.18 -6.58
C PHE A 66 -45.90 35.49 -7.31
N ASN A 67 -46.91 36.35 -7.40
CA ASN A 67 -46.91 37.53 -8.28
C ASN A 67 -46.46 37.09 -9.69
N ASP A 68 -45.39 37.68 -10.22
CA ASP A 68 -44.76 37.32 -11.51
C ASP A 68 -43.46 36.50 -11.32
N LEU A 69 -43.25 35.96 -10.12
CA LEU A 69 -42.03 35.27 -9.71
C LEU A 69 -42.29 33.80 -9.39
N ILE A 70 -41.24 32.98 -9.51
CA ILE A 70 -41.28 31.55 -9.17
C ILE A 70 -40.22 31.16 -8.13
N PHE A 71 -40.56 30.16 -7.32
CA PHE A 71 -39.81 29.71 -6.14
C PHE A 71 -39.79 28.18 -6.02
N THR A 72 -38.69 27.62 -5.52
CA THR A 72 -38.58 26.19 -5.17
C THR A 72 -37.88 26.04 -3.82
N TYR A 73 -37.87 24.84 -3.24
CA TYR A 73 -37.07 24.59 -2.03
C TYR A 73 -35.55 24.79 -2.24
N ASN A 74 -35.08 24.85 -3.49
CA ASN A 74 -33.71 25.19 -3.88
C ASN A 74 -33.54 26.70 -4.19
N PHE A 75 -34.45 27.56 -3.75
CA PHE A 75 -34.51 28.96 -4.17
C PHE A 75 -33.19 29.73 -4.00
N PHE A 76 -32.48 29.60 -2.87
CA PHE A 76 -31.26 30.37 -2.62
C PHE A 76 -30.13 29.93 -3.55
N TYR A 77 -30.07 28.64 -3.86
CA TYR A 77 -29.19 28.12 -4.89
C TYR A 77 -29.54 28.69 -6.28
N ILE A 78 -30.81 28.68 -6.66
CA ILE A 78 -31.30 29.20 -7.95
C ILE A 78 -31.07 30.72 -8.07
N LEU A 79 -31.21 31.46 -6.96
CA LEU A 79 -30.95 32.89 -6.87
C LEU A 79 -29.52 33.29 -7.23
N THR A 80 -28.58 32.37 -7.06
CA THR A 80 -27.15 32.57 -7.36
C THR A 80 -26.78 32.18 -8.80
N ILE A 81 -27.74 31.69 -9.60
CA ILE A 81 -27.51 31.38 -11.02
C ILE A 81 -27.05 32.64 -11.76
N SER A 82 -26.09 32.45 -12.64
CA SER A 82 -25.54 33.51 -13.46
C SER A 82 -26.56 34.04 -14.47
N ASP A 83 -26.48 35.33 -14.83
CA ASP A 83 -27.27 35.90 -15.93
C ASP A 83 -26.85 35.33 -17.30
N PHE A 84 -25.86 34.43 -17.34
CA PHE A 84 -25.47 33.75 -18.55
C PHE A 84 -26.60 32.81 -18.97
N SER A 85 -27.21 33.13 -20.11
CA SER A 85 -28.08 32.23 -20.85
C SER A 85 -27.25 31.11 -21.48
N ALA A 86 -26.73 30.21 -20.64
CA ALA A 86 -26.04 29.01 -21.09
C ALA A 86 -27.07 27.93 -21.42
N LYS A 87 -27.03 27.40 -22.64
CA LYS A 87 -27.89 26.26 -23.06
C LYS A 87 -27.65 25.00 -22.21
N ASP A 88 -26.47 24.91 -21.63
CA ASP A 88 -26.09 23.79 -20.78
C ASP A 88 -26.55 23.99 -19.33
N ASP A 89 -27.05 25.16 -18.91
CA ASP A 89 -27.57 25.37 -17.55
C ASP A 89 -29.03 24.88 -17.40
N PHE A 90 -29.25 23.96 -16.47
CA PHE A 90 -30.57 23.37 -16.25
C PHE A 90 -31.65 24.38 -15.86
N PHE A 91 -31.37 25.26 -14.91
CA PHE A 91 -32.35 26.21 -14.39
C PHE A 91 -32.50 27.44 -15.29
N SER A 92 -31.44 27.84 -15.99
CA SER A 92 -31.51 28.91 -17.01
C SER A 92 -32.45 28.52 -18.14
N GLU A 93 -32.34 27.28 -18.65
CA GLU A 93 -33.23 26.79 -19.70
C GLU A 93 -34.67 26.61 -19.17
N ILE A 94 -34.88 26.11 -17.94
CA ILE A 94 -36.23 26.11 -17.32
C ILE A 94 -36.79 27.53 -17.25
N ASN A 95 -36.00 28.50 -16.75
CA ASN A 95 -36.45 29.89 -16.58
C ASN A 95 -36.90 30.47 -17.93
N LYS A 96 -36.09 30.27 -18.97
CA LYS A 96 -36.38 30.74 -20.32
C LYS A 96 -37.68 30.15 -20.86
N GLN A 97 -37.92 28.86 -20.65
CA GLN A 97 -39.14 28.18 -21.08
C GLN A 97 -40.38 28.68 -20.32
N ILE A 98 -40.26 28.91 -19.01
CA ILE A 98 -41.37 29.45 -18.19
C ILE A 98 -41.65 30.91 -18.57
N GLN A 99 -40.61 31.74 -18.70
CA GLN A 99 -40.73 33.15 -19.04
C GLN A 99 -41.35 33.33 -20.42
N HIS A 100 -40.86 32.61 -21.42
CA HIS A 100 -41.37 32.69 -22.80
C HIS A 100 -42.85 32.31 -22.91
N LYS A 101 -43.30 31.29 -22.16
CA LYS A 101 -44.66 30.76 -22.30
C LYS A 101 -45.68 31.32 -21.32
N TYR A 102 -45.24 31.63 -20.10
CA TYR A 102 -46.13 31.96 -18.99
C TYR A 102 -45.84 33.33 -18.36
N ASN A 103 -44.79 34.02 -18.81
CA ASN A 103 -44.37 35.34 -18.31
C ASN A 103 -44.06 35.40 -16.81
N TYR A 104 -43.53 34.30 -16.24
CA TYR A 104 -42.95 34.29 -14.89
C TYR A 104 -41.43 34.12 -14.96
N SER A 105 -40.71 34.60 -13.95
CA SER A 105 -39.26 34.44 -13.85
C SER A 105 -38.81 34.00 -12.46
N PHE A 106 -37.70 33.25 -12.36
CA PHE A 106 -37.09 32.98 -11.06
C PHE A 106 -36.71 34.28 -10.34
N LEU A 107 -36.77 34.21 -9.01
CA LEU A 107 -36.24 35.25 -8.15
C LEU A 107 -34.78 35.57 -8.50
N ASN A 108 -34.41 36.86 -8.42
CA ASN A 108 -33.04 37.34 -8.56
C ASN A 108 -32.62 38.16 -7.32
N PHE A 109 -31.34 38.54 -7.23
CA PHE A 109 -30.81 39.32 -6.10
C PHE A 109 -31.49 40.68 -5.89
N ASN A 110 -31.95 41.35 -6.95
CA ASN A 110 -32.63 42.64 -6.84
C ASN A 110 -34.02 42.46 -6.18
N ASN A 111 -34.73 41.40 -6.55
CA ASN A 111 -36.04 41.06 -6.02
C ASN A 111 -35.96 40.58 -4.56
N LEU A 112 -34.83 40.02 -4.12
CA LEU A 112 -34.65 39.54 -2.74
C LEU A 112 -34.82 40.63 -1.69
N LYS A 113 -34.13 41.77 -1.87
CA LYS A 113 -34.10 42.86 -0.86
C LYS A 113 -35.48 43.44 -0.60
N ASN A 114 -36.31 43.51 -1.63
CA ASN A 114 -37.63 44.12 -1.56
C ASN A 114 -38.72 43.14 -1.07
N ASN A 115 -38.45 41.82 -1.07
CA ASN A 115 -39.44 40.78 -0.80
C ASN A 115 -39.09 39.85 0.38
N VAL A 116 -38.18 40.25 1.27
CA VAL A 116 -37.69 39.41 2.38
C VAL A 116 -38.82 38.80 3.21
N SER A 117 -39.81 39.61 3.61
CA SER A 117 -40.96 39.15 4.41
C SER A 117 -41.81 38.10 3.69
N TYR A 118 -42.03 38.30 2.39
CA TYR A 118 -42.83 37.41 1.57
C TYR A 118 -42.14 36.06 1.33
N ILE A 119 -40.82 36.09 1.11
CA ILE A 119 -40.01 34.86 0.96
C ILE A 119 -40.06 34.02 2.24
N TRP A 120 -39.94 34.65 3.42
CA TRP A 120 -40.07 33.94 4.69
C TRP A 120 -41.45 33.31 4.89
N LYS A 121 -42.53 33.99 4.48
CA LYS A 121 -43.89 33.43 4.51
C LYS A 121 -43.99 32.16 3.66
N ASN A 122 -43.41 32.14 2.46
CA ASN A 122 -43.42 30.96 1.59
C ASN A 122 -42.53 29.83 2.11
N ILE A 123 -41.36 30.13 2.67
CA ILE A 123 -40.52 29.12 3.34
C ILE A 123 -41.30 28.44 4.46
N ASN A 124 -42.04 29.20 5.28
CA ASN A 124 -42.86 28.64 6.36
C ASN A 124 -44.00 27.77 5.83
N ASN A 125 -44.68 28.21 4.77
CA ASN A 125 -45.74 27.42 4.15
C ASN A 125 -45.21 26.09 3.60
N GLU A 126 -44.12 26.11 2.83
CA GLU A 126 -43.51 24.88 2.30
C GLU A 126 -42.98 23.97 3.42
N TYR A 127 -42.37 24.52 4.47
CA TYR A 127 -41.93 23.75 5.63
C TYR A 127 -43.10 23.03 6.32
N ASN A 128 -44.23 23.71 6.50
CA ASN A 128 -45.44 23.11 7.08
C ASN A 128 -46.03 22.03 6.17
N LEU A 129 -46.08 22.26 4.86
CA LEU A 129 -46.56 21.28 3.89
C LEU A 129 -45.70 20.00 3.92
N ILE A 130 -44.38 20.14 3.97
CA ILE A 130 -43.47 19.00 4.05
C ILE A 130 -43.74 18.24 5.36
N ILE A 131 -43.75 18.89 6.53
CA ILE A 131 -43.88 18.21 7.84
C ILE A 131 -45.25 17.57 8.10
N GLN A 132 -46.31 18.07 7.47
CA GLN A 132 -47.65 17.49 7.59
C GLN A 132 -47.80 16.16 6.84
N GLN A 133 -46.86 15.79 5.98
CA GLN A 133 -46.82 14.44 5.39
C GLN A 133 -46.44 13.41 6.46
N ASN A 134 -47.44 12.67 6.93
CA ASN A 134 -47.27 11.70 8.02
C ASN A 134 -47.23 10.23 7.54
N ASN A 135 -47.65 9.93 6.30
CA ASN A 135 -47.69 8.56 5.77
C ASN A 135 -46.81 8.43 4.52
N PHE A 136 -45.72 7.69 4.62
CA PHE A 136 -44.84 7.37 3.50
C PHE A 136 -45.28 6.05 2.86
N LEU A 137 -45.62 6.07 1.57
CA LEU A 137 -46.09 4.90 0.83
C LEU A 137 -44.96 3.90 0.54
N ASN A 138 -43.74 4.40 0.35
CA ASN A 138 -42.54 3.60 0.07
C ASN A 138 -41.25 4.36 0.44
N PHE A 139 -40.11 3.67 0.39
CA PHE A 139 -38.79 4.24 0.72
C PHE A 139 -38.46 5.47 -0.13
N ASP A 140 -38.78 5.47 -1.42
CA ASP A 140 -38.53 6.62 -2.31
C ASP A 140 -39.35 7.87 -1.90
N SER A 141 -40.58 7.68 -1.40
CA SER A 141 -41.40 8.78 -0.87
C SER A 141 -40.82 9.37 0.43
N TYR A 142 -40.24 8.53 1.28
CA TYR A 142 -39.53 8.97 2.48
C TYR A 142 -38.23 9.71 2.14
N LEU A 143 -37.43 9.16 1.21
CA LEU A 143 -36.19 9.79 0.75
C LEU A 143 -36.46 11.16 0.13
N LYS A 144 -37.50 11.26 -0.71
CA LYS A 144 -37.94 12.52 -1.29
C LYS A 144 -38.26 13.55 -0.20
N HIS A 145 -39.05 13.15 0.79
CA HIS A 145 -39.44 14.03 1.89
C HIS A 145 -38.22 14.53 2.69
N LEU A 146 -37.30 13.64 3.06
CA LEU A 146 -36.06 14.02 3.74
C LEU A 146 -35.22 15.00 2.91
N TRP A 147 -35.12 14.74 1.61
CA TRP A 147 -34.37 15.57 0.67
C TRP A 147 -34.95 16.99 0.57
N GLU A 148 -36.27 17.09 0.42
CA GLU A 148 -36.98 18.37 0.33
C GLU A 148 -36.87 19.17 1.63
N LEU A 149 -37.09 18.53 2.78
CA LEU A 149 -36.98 19.17 4.09
C LEU A 149 -35.57 19.73 4.31
N THR A 150 -34.56 18.91 4.00
CA THR A 150 -33.18 19.29 4.28
C THR A 150 -32.73 20.43 3.38
N ASN A 151 -33.00 20.34 2.07
CA ASN A 151 -32.65 21.42 1.15
C ASN A 151 -33.37 22.72 1.48
N LEU A 152 -34.65 22.67 1.88
CA LEU A 152 -35.38 23.85 2.32
C LEU A 152 -34.69 24.52 3.52
N LEU A 153 -34.37 23.74 4.56
CA LEU A 153 -33.75 24.26 5.78
C LEU A 153 -32.36 24.87 5.51
N VAL A 154 -31.54 24.20 4.71
CA VAL A 154 -30.19 24.67 4.37
C VAL A 154 -30.25 25.96 3.54
N ASN A 155 -31.05 25.99 2.48
CA ASN A 155 -31.20 27.18 1.63
C ASN A 155 -31.77 28.36 2.44
N ALA A 156 -32.73 28.11 3.34
CA ALA A 156 -33.28 29.15 4.21
C ALA A 156 -32.27 29.65 5.26
N SER A 157 -31.41 28.78 5.79
CA SER A 157 -30.35 29.18 6.72
C SER A 157 -29.28 30.04 6.03
N ILE A 158 -28.89 29.71 4.80
CA ILE A 158 -27.98 30.55 4.02
C ILE A 158 -28.66 31.89 3.68
N PHE A 159 -29.94 31.89 3.32
CA PHE A 159 -30.72 33.11 3.11
C PHE A 159 -30.78 34.02 4.35
N LEU A 160 -30.87 33.43 5.55
CA LEU A 160 -30.79 34.17 6.81
C LEU A 160 -29.41 34.84 6.97
N LEU A 161 -28.33 34.09 6.72
CA LEU A 161 -26.96 34.60 6.81
C LEU A 161 -26.67 35.70 5.78
N TYR A 162 -27.26 35.60 4.59
CA TYR A 162 -27.13 36.60 3.54
C TYR A 162 -27.77 37.93 3.92
N ASN A 163 -29.02 37.91 4.43
CA ASN A 163 -29.73 39.14 4.80
C ASN A 163 -29.30 39.72 6.15
N PHE A 164 -28.89 38.86 7.09
CA PHE A 164 -28.57 39.25 8.46
C PHE A 164 -27.21 38.68 8.92
N PRO A 165 -26.08 39.01 8.26
CA PRO A 165 -24.79 38.35 8.51
C PRO A 165 -24.29 38.49 9.95
N LEU A 166 -24.66 39.56 10.65
CA LEU A 166 -24.21 39.89 12.01
C LEU A 166 -25.27 39.58 13.08
N PHE A 167 -26.28 38.75 12.80
CA PHE A 167 -27.31 38.48 13.80
C PHE A 167 -26.70 37.87 15.08
N THR A 168 -27.12 38.39 16.24
CA THR A 168 -26.81 37.88 17.58
C THR A 168 -28.08 37.32 18.24
N ASN A 169 -27.96 36.55 19.33
CA ASN A 169 -29.12 36.02 20.07
C ASN A 169 -30.08 37.12 20.58
N LYS A 170 -29.63 38.38 20.67
CA LYS A 170 -30.45 39.53 21.07
C LYS A 170 -31.29 40.04 19.89
N ASN A 171 -30.64 40.33 18.75
CA ASN A 171 -31.31 40.87 17.56
C ASN A 171 -32.12 39.81 16.81
N ILE A 172 -31.80 38.51 16.98
CA ILE A 172 -32.56 37.43 16.32
C ILE A 172 -33.99 37.32 16.85
N LYS A 173 -34.26 37.63 18.12
CA LYS A 173 -35.63 37.59 18.66
C LYS A 173 -36.52 38.61 17.95
N GLU A 174 -35.96 39.79 17.64
CA GLU A 174 -36.65 40.82 16.87
C GLU A 174 -36.91 40.35 15.43
N TYR A 175 -35.92 39.74 14.76
CA TYR A 175 -36.10 39.20 13.41
C TYR A 175 -37.06 38.01 13.36
N GLN A 176 -37.04 37.13 14.38
CA GLN A 176 -37.99 36.03 14.54
C GLN A 176 -39.42 36.55 14.61
N ASN A 177 -39.66 37.60 15.40
CA ASN A 177 -40.98 38.18 15.54
C ASN A 177 -41.41 38.92 14.26
N LYS A 178 -40.49 39.66 13.63
CA LYS A 178 -40.77 40.46 12.42
C LYS A 178 -41.03 39.61 11.17
N TYR A 179 -40.28 38.53 10.98
CA TYR A 179 -40.32 37.72 9.76
C TYR A 179 -40.80 36.28 9.98
N VAL A 180 -41.18 35.92 11.21
CA VAL A 180 -41.64 34.56 11.58
C VAL A 180 -40.60 33.49 11.23
N ILE A 181 -39.33 33.76 11.51
CA ILE A 181 -38.24 32.82 11.17
C ILE A 181 -38.27 31.62 12.13
N LEU A 182 -38.31 30.42 11.56
CA LEU A 182 -38.29 29.17 12.33
C LEU A 182 -37.00 29.05 13.18
N LYS A 183 -37.15 28.67 14.46
CA LYS A 183 -36.03 28.42 15.38
C LYS A 183 -34.98 27.45 14.80
N LYS A 184 -35.45 26.43 14.07
CA LYS A 184 -34.59 25.44 13.41
C LYS A 184 -33.64 26.08 12.39
N ILE A 185 -34.14 26.98 11.55
CA ILE A 185 -33.35 27.69 10.54
C ILE A 185 -32.24 28.52 11.20
N ILE A 186 -32.53 29.13 12.35
CA ILE A 186 -31.55 29.92 13.12
C ILE A 186 -30.48 29.04 13.73
N SER A 187 -30.87 27.90 14.32
CA SER A 187 -29.92 26.96 14.89
C SER A 187 -28.96 26.41 13.82
N ILE A 188 -29.48 26.04 12.65
CA ILE A 188 -28.67 25.60 11.51
C ILE A 188 -27.80 26.73 11.00
N ALA A 189 -28.32 27.96 10.88
CA ALA A 189 -27.53 29.11 10.44
C ALA A 189 -26.36 29.43 11.39
N ASN A 190 -26.56 29.36 12.70
CA ASN A 190 -25.49 29.52 13.69
C ASN A 190 -24.40 28.45 13.53
N ILE A 191 -24.79 27.24 13.19
CA ILE A 191 -23.84 26.18 12.91
C ILE A 191 -23.11 26.42 11.58
N ILE A 192 -23.81 26.81 10.52
CA ILE A 192 -23.18 27.12 9.23
C ILE A 192 -22.15 28.27 9.37
N LYS A 193 -22.36 29.23 10.29
CA LYS A 193 -21.38 30.30 10.60
C LYS A 193 -20.03 29.78 11.09
N THR A 194 -20.00 28.67 11.85
CA THR A 194 -18.77 28.16 12.46
C THR A 194 -17.94 27.31 11.50
N ILE A 195 -18.52 26.90 10.37
CA ILE A 195 -17.83 26.08 9.39
C ILE A 195 -16.79 26.93 8.66
N LYS A 196 -15.54 26.47 8.74
CA LYS A 196 -14.42 26.98 7.97
C LYS A 196 -14.16 26.09 6.76
N TYR A 197 -13.86 26.71 5.63
CA TYR A 197 -13.56 26.05 4.37
C TYR A 197 -12.12 26.38 4.00
N SER A 198 -11.31 25.36 3.82
CA SER A 198 -10.03 25.46 3.12
C SER A 198 -10.24 25.04 1.68
N ILE A 199 -9.70 25.82 0.75
CA ILE A 199 -9.63 25.44 -0.66
C ILE A 199 -8.16 25.29 -1.00
N PHE A 200 -7.83 24.36 -1.91
CA PHE A 200 -6.47 24.03 -2.34
C PHE A 200 -5.57 25.29 -2.37
N LEU A 201 -4.64 25.35 -1.41
CA LEU A 201 -3.62 26.39 -1.25
C LEU A 201 -4.15 27.79 -0.83
N SER A 202 -5.32 27.90 -0.18
CA SER A 202 -5.82 29.14 0.43
C SER A 202 -5.98 29.03 1.95
N ASN A 203 -5.95 30.17 2.64
CA ASN A 203 -6.32 30.26 4.06
C ASN A 203 -7.78 29.79 4.28
N GLU A 204 -8.09 29.37 5.50
CA GLU A 204 -9.44 28.99 5.89
C GLU A 204 -10.37 30.23 5.92
N TYR A 205 -11.54 30.12 5.29
CA TYR A 205 -12.57 31.16 5.32
C TYR A 205 -13.87 30.61 5.91
N ASN A 206 -14.62 31.43 6.65
CA ASN A 206 -15.99 31.08 7.06
C ASN A 206 -17.02 31.53 6.01
N ILE A 207 -18.26 31.03 6.14
CA ILE A 207 -19.36 31.36 5.23
C ILE A 207 -19.65 32.88 5.18
N LEU A 208 -19.46 33.61 6.28
CA LEU A 208 -19.75 35.04 6.35
C LEU A 208 -18.69 35.85 5.60
N GLU A 209 -17.42 35.48 5.72
CA GLU A 209 -16.31 36.02 4.93
C GLU A 209 -16.54 35.76 3.45
N HIS A 210 -16.95 34.55 3.09
CA HIS A 210 -17.31 34.26 1.71
C HIS A 210 -18.49 35.11 1.22
N LEU A 211 -19.63 35.15 1.92
CA LEU A 211 -20.77 35.98 1.55
C LEU A 211 -20.42 37.49 1.46
N LYS A 212 -19.46 37.97 2.25
CA LYS A 212 -18.92 39.35 2.12
C LYS A 212 -18.17 39.52 0.81
N LEU A 213 -17.28 38.58 0.46
CA LEU A 213 -16.52 38.58 -0.79
C LEU A 213 -17.44 38.45 -2.02
N GLN A 214 -18.57 37.72 -1.93
CA GLN A 214 -19.58 37.59 -3.00
C GLN A 214 -20.22 38.90 -3.46
N LYS A 215 -20.09 39.99 -2.70
CA LYS A 215 -20.60 41.30 -3.12
C LYS A 215 -19.84 41.90 -4.32
N ASN A 216 -18.83 41.21 -4.87
CA ASN A 216 -18.10 41.53 -6.11
C ASN A 216 -17.80 43.02 -6.26
N GLN A 217 -17.25 43.61 -5.21
CA GLN A 217 -16.73 44.97 -5.30
C GLN A 217 -15.34 44.92 -5.93
N LYS A 218 -15.10 45.84 -6.85
CA LYS A 218 -13.75 46.14 -7.35
C LYS A 218 -12.88 46.48 -6.15
N ILE A 219 -11.64 45.99 -6.14
CA ILE A 219 -10.66 46.40 -5.14
C ILE A 219 -10.18 47.77 -5.58
N ASP A 220 -10.60 48.80 -4.85
CA ASP A 220 -10.31 50.20 -5.18
C ASP A 220 -9.01 50.70 -4.53
N ASP A 221 -8.47 49.97 -3.54
CA ASP A 221 -7.25 50.33 -2.82
C ASP A 221 -6.30 49.12 -2.72
N ILE A 222 -5.03 49.37 -2.99
CA ILE A 222 -3.98 48.36 -2.92
C ILE A 222 -3.71 47.87 -1.49
N SER A 223 -4.05 48.68 -0.48
CA SER A 223 -3.98 48.26 0.93
C SER A 223 -4.90 47.07 1.25
N GLY A 224 -5.95 46.86 0.44
CA GLY A 224 -6.88 45.73 0.55
C GLY A 224 -6.38 44.43 -0.08
N ILE A 225 -5.15 44.41 -0.61
CA ILE A 225 -4.57 43.25 -1.28
C ILE A 225 -3.62 42.52 -0.34
N GLU A 226 -3.80 41.22 -0.23
CA GLU A 226 -2.97 40.36 0.60
C GLU A 226 -2.04 39.52 -0.28
N ILE A 227 -0.79 39.40 0.17
CA ILE A 227 0.23 38.54 -0.44
C ILE A 227 -0.19 37.07 -0.27
N ASP A 228 0.23 36.24 -1.22
CA ASP A 228 -0.10 34.83 -1.39
C ASP A 228 -1.58 34.52 -1.70
N LYS A 229 -2.43 35.55 -1.84
CA LYS A 229 -3.84 35.36 -2.23
C LYS A 229 -4.03 35.43 -3.74
N LYS A 230 -5.10 34.76 -4.20
CA LYS A 230 -5.52 34.75 -5.60
C LYS A 230 -6.56 35.84 -5.87
N TYR A 231 -6.50 36.43 -7.06
CA TYR A 231 -7.38 37.51 -7.51
C TYR A 231 -7.73 37.34 -8.99
N PHE A 232 -8.86 37.87 -9.41
CA PHE A 232 -9.19 38.03 -10.82
C PHE A 232 -8.76 39.42 -11.30
N ILE A 233 -7.98 39.45 -12.38
CA ILE A 233 -7.69 40.66 -13.12
C ILE A 233 -8.55 40.68 -14.37
N LYS A 234 -9.29 41.76 -14.56
CA LYS A 234 -9.97 42.04 -15.82
C LYS A 234 -8.98 42.70 -16.78
N ILE A 235 -8.66 42.03 -17.88
CA ILE A 235 -7.85 42.61 -18.95
C ILE A 235 -8.72 43.48 -19.86
N ASN A 236 -9.92 42.99 -20.17
CA ASN A 236 -10.93 43.71 -20.96
C ASN A 236 -12.33 43.15 -20.66
N GLU A 237 -13.36 43.70 -21.32
CA GLU A 237 -14.77 43.31 -21.09
C GLU A 237 -15.07 41.81 -21.23
N LYS A 238 -14.25 41.05 -21.96
CA LYS A 238 -14.48 39.62 -22.25
C LYS A 238 -13.44 38.68 -21.63
N LYS A 239 -12.40 39.20 -20.98
CA LYS A 239 -11.28 38.39 -20.47
C LYS A 239 -10.90 38.75 -19.05
N TYR A 240 -10.98 37.74 -18.19
CA TYR A 240 -10.48 37.74 -16.82
C TYR A 240 -9.36 36.71 -16.70
N LEU A 241 -8.29 37.04 -15.97
CA LEU A 241 -7.22 36.13 -15.60
C LEU A 241 -7.21 35.92 -14.09
N LEU A 242 -7.01 34.67 -13.68
CA LEU A 242 -6.73 34.33 -12.30
C LEU A 242 -5.22 34.49 -12.05
N ILE A 243 -4.84 35.35 -11.11
CA ILE A 243 -3.46 35.57 -10.70
C ILE A 243 -3.30 35.25 -9.21
N LYS A 244 -2.08 34.87 -8.78
CA LYS A 244 -1.70 34.73 -7.37
C LYS A 244 -0.66 35.80 -7.06
N ILE A 245 -0.92 36.65 -6.08
CA ILE A 245 -0.03 37.78 -5.79
C ILE A 245 1.11 37.30 -4.91
N ASP A 246 2.32 37.26 -5.46
CA ASP A 246 3.52 36.82 -4.77
C ASP A 246 4.17 37.95 -3.97
N ASN A 247 4.08 39.19 -4.48
CA ASN A 247 4.59 40.37 -3.79
C ASN A 247 3.94 41.66 -4.32
N ILE A 248 4.04 42.76 -3.56
CA ILE A 248 3.61 44.10 -3.96
C ILE A 248 4.74 45.10 -3.69
N ILE A 249 5.18 45.83 -4.71
CA ILE A 249 6.22 46.85 -4.60
C ILE A 249 5.73 48.12 -5.29
N ASN A 250 5.58 49.23 -4.55
CA ASN A 250 5.22 50.55 -5.10
C ASN A 250 4.05 50.50 -6.12
N SER A 251 2.95 49.86 -5.73
CA SER A 251 1.76 49.68 -6.56
C SER A 251 1.85 48.68 -7.72
N ILE A 252 2.98 47.97 -7.84
CA ILE A 252 3.19 46.87 -8.79
C ILE A 252 2.91 45.55 -8.09
N ILE A 253 1.96 44.79 -8.63
CA ILE A 253 1.61 43.43 -8.24
C ILE A 253 2.51 42.45 -9.01
N ILE A 254 3.24 41.62 -8.28
CA ILE A 254 4.10 40.57 -8.84
C ILE A 254 3.36 39.23 -8.73
N SER A 255 3.19 38.53 -9.85
CA SER A 255 2.55 37.21 -9.91
C SER A 255 3.23 36.30 -10.94
N ASN A 256 3.82 35.17 -10.52
CA ASN A 256 4.52 34.22 -11.39
C ASN A 256 5.48 34.88 -12.38
N ASN A 257 6.32 35.82 -11.90
CA ASN A 257 7.25 36.65 -12.68
C ASN A 257 6.61 37.66 -13.66
N ILE A 258 5.32 37.96 -13.51
CA ILE A 258 4.61 39.01 -14.26
C ILE A 258 4.42 40.21 -13.34
N GLU A 259 4.81 41.39 -13.81
CA GLU A 259 4.60 42.68 -13.13
C GLU A 259 3.37 43.39 -13.67
N LEU A 260 2.44 43.74 -12.77
CA LEU A 260 1.15 44.32 -13.11
C LEU A 260 0.93 45.59 -12.29
N ASP A 261 0.78 46.72 -12.97
CA ASP A 261 0.44 48.00 -12.34
C ASP A 261 -1.03 47.98 -11.89
N PHE A 262 -1.26 48.07 -10.57
CA PHE A 262 -2.59 48.00 -9.97
C PHE A 262 -3.58 49.00 -10.59
N TYR A 263 -3.13 50.21 -10.91
CA TYR A 263 -4.02 51.27 -11.41
C TYR A 263 -4.44 51.08 -12.87
N LYS A 264 -3.79 50.16 -13.61
CA LYS A 264 -4.12 49.87 -15.01
C LYS A 264 -5.17 48.78 -15.18
N TYR A 265 -5.46 48.02 -14.12
CA TYR A 265 -6.32 46.85 -14.18
C TYR A 265 -7.41 46.88 -13.13
N GLU A 266 -8.58 46.30 -13.44
CA GLU A 266 -9.61 46.10 -12.43
C GLU A 266 -9.36 44.76 -11.72
N LEU A 267 -9.04 44.82 -10.42
CA LEU A 267 -8.90 43.65 -9.58
C LEU A 267 -10.18 43.33 -8.82
N TYR A 268 -10.47 42.03 -8.75
CA TYR A 268 -11.58 41.47 -8.01
C TYR A 268 -11.06 40.32 -7.16
N HIS A 269 -11.67 40.10 -5.99
CA HIS A 269 -11.36 38.93 -5.19
C HIS A 269 -11.63 37.64 -5.98
N TYR A 270 -10.67 36.70 -5.96
CA TYR A 270 -10.98 35.34 -6.36
C TYR A 270 -11.84 34.73 -5.27
N ILE A 271 -13.07 34.36 -5.63
CA ILE A 271 -13.99 33.69 -4.74
C ILE A 271 -13.92 32.20 -5.09
N PRO A 272 -13.15 31.40 -4.34
CA PRO A 272 -13.11 29.98 -4.61
C PRO A 272 -14.46 29.35 -4.27
N ASN A 273 -14.84 28.32 -5.03
CA ASN A 273 -16.08 27.58 -4.81
C ASN A 273 -16.16 27.12 -3.36
N ILE A 274 -17.14 27.61 -2.60
CA ILE A 274 -17.54 26.89 -1.40
C ILE A 274 -18.25 25.64 -1.89
N ASN A 275 -17.51 24.55 -1.94
CA ASN A 275 -18.12 23.25 -1.86
C ASN A 275 -18.52 23.07 -0.40
N LEU A 276 -19.71 23.56 -0.05
CA LEU A 276 -20.36 23.21 1.21
C LEU A 276 -20.53 21.72 1.06
N SER A 277 -19.64 20.91 1.64
CA SER A 277 -19.87 19.48 1.60
C SER A 277 -21.22 19.31 2.26
N ILE A 278 -22.18 18.87 1.44
CA ILE A 278 -23.54 18.72 1.90
C ILE A 278 -23.52 17.76 3.12
N GLN A 279 -22.57 16.81 3.13
CA GLN A 279 -22.13 16.04 4.28
C GLN A 279 -21.86 16.84 5.57
N ASN A 280 -21.13 17.96 5.56
CA ASN A 280 -20.84 18.75 6.77
C ASN A 280 -22.10 19.45 7.29
N ILE A 281 -22.88 20.09 6.42
CA ILE A 281 -24.15 20.73 6.84
C ILE A 281 -25.14 19.68 7.37
N PHE A 282 -25.13 18.47 6.79
CA PHE A 282 -25.99 17.36 7.19
C PHE A 282 -25.55 16.68 8.51
N LEU A 283 -24.25 16.48 8.73
CA LEU A 283 -23.69 16.07 10.04
C LEU A 283 -24.08 17.07 11.15
N LEU A 284 -24.20 18.34 10.78
CA LEU A 284 -24.55 19.42 11.69
C LEU A 284 -26.07 19.52 11.94
N LEU A 285 -26.89 19.17 10.95
CA LEU A 285 -28.33 18.93 11.13
C LEU A 285 -28.61 17.72 12.02
N LEU A 286 -27.83 16.65 11.89
CA LEU A 286 -27.90 15.45 12.74
C LEU A 286 -27.57 15.76 14.21
N ASN A 287 -26.56 16.61 14.46
CA ASN A 287 -26.16 17.01 15.80
C ASN A 287 -27.20 17.90 16.52
N ASN A 288 -28.15 18.48 15.77
CA ASN A 288 -29.19 19.32 16.31
C ASN A 288 -30.40 18.45 16.71
N LYS A 289 -30.24 17.76 17.86
CA LYS A 289 -31.11 16.69 18.36
C LYS A 289 -32.61 16.98 18.19
N ASP A 290 -33.08 18.20 18.45
CA ASP A 290 -34.51 18.56 18.39
C ASP A 290 -35.12 18.58 16.98
N THR A 291 -34.31 18.79 15.96
CA THR A 291 -34.80 18.94 14.57
C THR A 291 -34.99 17.58 13.93
N TYR A 292 -34.03 16.70 14.19
CA TYR A 292 -33.95 15.35 13.67
C TYR A 292 -34.77 14.39 14.52
N SER A 293 -34.80 14.54 15.86
CA SER A 293 -35.63 13.72 16.75
C SER A 293 -37.12 13.85 16.44
N ASN A 294 -37.63 15.00 16.04
CA ASN A 294 -39.06 15.15 15.71
C ASN A 294 -39.46 14.53 14.36
N VAL A 295 -38.51 14.38 13.42
CA VAL A 295 -38.72 13.68 12.14
C VAL A 295 -38.51 12.17 12.35
N LEU A 296 -37.53 11.79 13.19
CA LEU A 296 -37.27 10.42 13.62
C LEU A 296 -38.37 9.86 14.52
N ASN A 297 -38.86 10.59 15.52
CA ASN A 297 -39.90 10.13 16.45
C ASN A 297 -41.25 9.91 15.75
N LYS A 298 -41.43 10.43 14.54
CA LYS A 298 -42.62 10.19 13.70
C LYS A 298 -42.54 8.91 12.87
N ILE A 299 -41.36 8.28 12.79
CA ILE A 299 -41.13 7.02 12.10
C ILE A 299 -40.57 6.09 13.16
N ASP A 300 -41.41 5.22 13.70
CA ASP A 300 -41.12 4.18 14.71
C ASP A 300 -39.70 4.15 15.30
N ASN A 301 -39.63 4.09 16.64
CA ASN A 301 -38.41 4.01 17.49
C ASN A 301 -37.42 2.86 17.16
N THR A 302 -37.53 2.20 16.02
CA THR A 302 -36.78 1.02 15.57
C THR A 302 -35.51 1.31 14.77
N PHE A 303 -35.27 2.56 14.31
CA PHE A 303 -34.11 2.91 13.47
C PHE A 303 -32.93 3.47 14.27
N GLU A 304 -31.86 2.67 14.40
CA GLU A 304 -30.61 3.10 15.04
C GLU A 304 -29.84 4.14 14.21
N HIS A 305 -29.14 5.06 14.88
CA HIS A 305 -28.35 6.16 14.30
C HIS A 305 -27.40 5.75 13.13
N VAL A 306 -26.90 4.52 13.11
CA VAL A 306 -25.99 3.99 12.06
C VAL A 306 -26.70 3.82 10.70
N HIS A 307 -28.00 3.54 10.71
CA HIS A 307 -28.79 3.28 9.50
C HIS A 307 -29.04 4.57 8.71
N ASN A 308 -29.25 5.66 9.44
CA ASN A 308 -29.40 7.00 8.87
C ASN A 308 -28.13 7.49 8.17
N TYR A 309 -26.95 7.19 8.70
CA TYR A 309 -25.67 7.54 8.05
C TYR A 309 -25.51 6.88 6.67
N LYS A 310 -25.94 5.62 6.53
CA LYS A 310 -25.91 4.91 5.25
C LYS A 310 -26.99 5.42 4.29
N ILE A 311 -28.19 5.77 4.78
CA ILE A 311 -29.26 6.39 3.96
C ILE A 311 -28.72 7.66 3.31
N LEU A 312 -27.91 8.38 4.06
CA LEU A 312 -27.28 9.62 3.63
C LEU A 312 -26.15 9.39 2.63
N LEU A 313 -25.33 8.34 2.76
CA LEU A 313 -24.31 8.00 1.75
C LEU A 313 -24.93 7.72 0.36
N TYR A 314 -26.12 7.12 0.28
CA TYR A 314 -26.85 6.93 -0.99
C TYR A 314 -27.21 8.23 -1.71
N PHE A 315 -27.47 9.31 -0.97
CA PHE A 315 -27.71 10.62 -1.57
C PHE A 315 -26.46 11.28 -2.13
N PHE A 316 -25.27 10.86 -1.67
CA PHE A 316 -23.99 11.47 -2.02
C PHE A 316 -23.16 10.64 -3.01
N ASP A 317 -23.31 9.31 -3.01
CA ASP A 317 -22.63 8.39 -3.92
C ASP A 317 -23.59 7.37 -4.54
N LYS A 318 -23.38 7.08 -5.83
CA LYS A 318 -24.30 6.28 -6.67
C LYS A 318 -24.54 4.79 -6.31
N PRO A 319 -23.81 4.06 -5.42
CA PRO A 319 -23.98 2.60 -5.36
C PRO A 319 -24.66 2.04 -4.08
N ILE A 320 -25.59 2.73 -3.41
CA ILE A 320 -26.08 2.30 -2.07
C ILE A 320 -27.60 2.04 -2.03
N LYS A 321 -28.23 1.65 -3.15
CA LYS A 321 -29.68 1.30 -3.12
C LYS A 321 -29.92 -0.04 -2.42
N SER A 322 -29.13 -1.06 -2.76
CA SER A 322 -29.26 -2.42 -2.21
C SER A 322 -28.98 -2.48 -0.71
N ASN A 323 -27.90 -1.82 -0.27
CA ASN A 323 -27.49 -1.75 1.14
C ASN A 323 -28.50 -1.04 2.05
N LEU A 324 -29.42 -0.22 1.49
CA LEU A 324 -30.41 0.53 2.26
C LEU A 324 -31.76 -0.13 2.38
N TYR A 325 -32.22 -0.75 1.30
CA TYR A 325 -33.38 -1.64 1.34
C TYR A 325 -33.19 -2.75 2.37
N PHE A 326 -31.95 -3.23 2.47
CA PHE A 326 -31.48 -4.26 3.36
C PHE A 326 -31.53 -3.90 4.85
N LEU A 327 -31.05 -2.70 5.21
CA LEU A 327 -30.87 -2.29 6.60
C LEU A 327 -32.20 -1.97 7.31
N LEU A 328 -33.23 -1.63 6.54
CA LEU A 328 -34.55 -1.27 7.06
C LEU A 328 -35.46 -2.50 7.24
N ASN A 329 -35.17 -3.60 6.54
CA ASN A 329 -35.83 -4.88 6.75
C ASN A 329 -35.02 -5.70 7.77
N LYS A 330 -35.37 -5.60 9.05
CA LYS A 330 -34.75 -6.39 10.13
C LYS A 330 -35.05 -7.88 9.98
N THR A 331 -34.26 -8.60 9.21
CA THR A 331 -34.15 -10.06 9.32
C THR A 331 -32.73 -10.51 8.99
N ASP A 332 -32.11 -11.26 9.89
CA ASP A 332 -30.76 -11.85 9.68
C ASP A 332 -30.68 -12.76 8.42
N GLU A 333 -31.83 -13.17 7.89
CA GLU A 333 -31.94 -13.91 6.63
C GLU A 333 -31.51 -13.07 5.40
N ILE A 334 -31.69 -11.75 5.41
CA ILE A 334 -31.36 -10.91 4.26
C ILE A 334 -29.83 -10.70 4.18
N ASP A 335 -29.14 -10.59 5.33
CA ASP A 335 -27.67 -10.51 5.43
C ASP A 335 -26.98 -11.61 4.65
N MET A 336 -27.40 -12.84 4.90
CA MET A 336 -26.85 -14.00 4.20
C MET A 336 -27.26 -14.02 2.73
N GLN A 337 -28.51 -13.65 2.39
CA GLN A 337 -28.97 -13.57 0.99
C GLN A 337 -28.20 -12.54 0.15
N LEU A 338 -27.81 -11.37 0.71
CA LEU A 338 -27.00 -10.40 -0.04
C LEU A 338 -25.58 -10.89 -0.29
N LEU A 339 -25.00 -11.55 0.71
CA LEU A 339 -23.71 -12.20 0.54
C LEU A 339 -23.82 -13.28 -0.54
N GLU A 340 -24.86 -14.11 -0.52
CA GLU A 340 -25.14 -15.15 -1.52
C GLU A 340 -25.32 -14.56 -2.92
N ASN A 341 -26.02 -13.43 -3.05
CA ASN A 341 -26.21 -12.74 -4.32
C ASN A 341 -25.00 -11.90 -4.77
N ASN A 342 -23.92 -11.86 -3.99
CA ASN A 342 -22.70 -11.08 -4.27
C ASN A 342 -22.96 -9.57 -4.51
N ASN A 343 -24.04 -9.02 -3.93
CA ASN A 343 -24.51 -7.66 -4.22
C ASN A 343 -24.26 -6.72 -3.03
N TYR A 344 -22.98 -6.49 -2.71
CA TYR A 344 -22.56 -5.68 -1.56
C TYR A 344 -21.22 -4.97 -1.78
N ASP A 345 -20.95 -3.92 -0.98
CA ASP A 345 -19.69 -3.16 -1.02
C ASP A 345 -18.76 -3.47 0.17
N GLN A 346 -17.54 -2.93 0.16
CA GLN A 346 -16.56 -3.16 1.24
C GLN A 346 -17.03 -2.64 2.59
N THR A 347 -17.78 -1.53 2.62
CA THR A 347 -18.26 -0.91 3.86
C THR A 347 -19.30 -1.80 4.53
N PHE A 348 -20.21 -2.36 3.75
CA PHE A 348 -21.16 -3.37 4.16
C PHE A 348 -20.45 -4.62 4.68
N PHE A 349 -19.45 -5.12 3.94
CA PHE A 349 -18.72 -6.31 4.36
C PHE A 349 -18.00 -6.10 5.71
N LYS A 350 -17.33 -4.96 5.90
CA LYS A 350 -16.71 -4.58 7.18
C LYS A 350 -17.73 -4.52 8.32
N PHE A 351 -18.98 -4.14 8.05
CA PHE A 351 -20.08 -4.16 9.02
C PHE A 351 -20.52 -5.59 9.36
N ILE A 352 -20.75 -6.45 8.36
CA ILE A 352 -21.12 -7.86 8.56
C ILE A 352 -20.10 -8.58 9.45
N VAL A 353 -18.80 -8.41 9.18
CA VAL A 353 -17.72 -9.03 9.96
C VAL A 353 -17.73 -8.57 11.43
N LYS A 354 -18.17 -7.34 11.71
CA LYS A 354 -18.31 -6.83 13.09
C LYS A 354 -19.62 -7.24 13.76
N LYS A 355 -20.69 -7.41 12.98
CA LYS A 355 -22.03 -7.81 13.47
C LYS A 355 -22.03 -9.27 13.92
N TYR A 356 -21.46 -10.17 13.12
CA TYR A 356 -21.47 -11.61 13.36
C TYR A 356 -20.17 -12.07 14.01
N THR A 357 -20.21 -12.28 15.33
CA THR A 357 -19.04 -12.63 16.15
C THR A 357 -19.02 -14.10 16.59
N LYS A 358 -20.13 -14.83 16.46
CA LYS A 358 -20.18 -16.26 16.80
C LYS A 358 -19.51 -17.08 15.70
N LEU A 359 -18.75 -18.10 16.10
CA LEU A 359 -18.05 -18.98 15.17
C LEU A 359 -18.99 -19.62 14.13
N THR A 360 -20.20 -20.00 14.52
CA THR A 360 -21.23 -20.55 13.60
C THR A 360 -21.57 -19.59 12.46
N ASP A 361 -21.67 -18.30 12.77
CA ASP A 361 -22.07 -17.26 11.83
C ASP A 361 -20.87 -16.86 10.95
N ILE A 362 -19.67 -16.85 11.53
CA ILE A 362 -18.42 -16.65 10.78
C ILE A 362 -18.25 -17.77 9.74
N LEU A 363 -18.49 -19.03 10.12
CA LEU A 363 -18.40 -20.18 9.24
C LEU A 363 -19.47 -20.13 8.12
N SER A 364 -20.70 -19.70 8.42
CA SER A 364 -21.74 -19.55 7.40
C SER A 364 -21.37 -18.47 6.37
N ILE A 365 -20.85 -17.32 6.81
CA ILE A 365 -20.37 -16.26 5.92
C ILE A 365 -19.23 -16.77 5.05
N ILE A 366 -18.21 -17.41 5.63
CA ILE A 366 -17.08 -17.97 4.87
C ILE A 366 -17.58 -18.98 3.82
N LYS A 367 -18.56 -19.81 4.16
CA LYS A 367 -19.18 -20.77 3.23
C LYS A 367 -19.84 -20.07 2.06
N ILE A 368 -20.64 -19.04 2.32
CA ILE A 368 -21.30 -18.25 1.27
C ILE A 368 -20.25 -17.62 0.32
N LEU A 369 -19.21 -17.01 0.89
CA LEU A 369 -18.16 -16.38 0.09
C LEU A 369 -17.40 -17.41 -0.78
N PHE A 370 -17.08 -18.59 -0.24
CA PHE A 370 -16.44 -19.64 -1.04
C PHE A 370 -17.35 -20.22 -2.12
N ASN A 371 -18.67 -20.27 -1.90
CA ASN A 371 -19.62 -20.67 -2.94
C ASN A 371 -19.64 -19.66 -4.10
N ASN A 372 -19.49 -18.37 -3.79
CA ASN A 372 -19.44 -17.31 -4.78
C ASN A 372 -18.08 -17.13 -5.44
N TYR A 373 -17.07 -17.82 -4.94
CA TYR A 373 -15.70 -17.69 -5.38
C TYR A 373 -15.39 -18.63 -6.57
N ASN A 374 -15.05 -18.04 -7.72
CA ASN A 374 -14.75 -18.79 -8.94
C ASN A 374 -13.25 -19.07 -9.08
N PHE A 375 -12.82 -20.31 -8.83
CA PHE A 375 -11.42 -20.74 -9.05
C PHE A 375 -11.16 -21.06 -10.55
N PRO A 376 -9.96 -20.79 -11.12
CA PRO A 376 -8.70 -20.33 -10.51
C PRO A 376 -8.72 -18.87 -10.08
N ILE A 377 -7.87 -18.51 -9.09
CA ILE A 377 -7.70 -17.10 -8.69
C ILE A 377 -7.40 -16.26 -9.92
N LYS A 378 -8.33 -15.35 -10.22
CA LYS A 378 -8.14 -14.34 -11.25
C LYS A 378 -7.34 -13.21 -10.62
N PHE A 379 -6.07 -13.14 -10.98
CA PHE A 379 -5.24 -11.98 -10.68
C PHE A 379 -5.33 -11.01 -11.87
N ASN A 380 -5.59 -9.73 -11.59
CA ASN A 380 -5.10 -8.67 -12.47
C ASN A 380 -3.70 -8.25 -11.95
N LYS A 381 -2.96 -7.38 -12.65
CA LYS A 381 -1.60 -7.00 -12.23
C LYS A 381 -1.54 -6.31 -10.86
N PHE A 382 -2.67 -5.84 -10.32
CA PHE A 382 -2.73 -4.85 -9.24
C PHE A 382 -3.61 -5.26 -8.06
N GLU A 383 -4.46 -6.28 -8.17
CA GLU A 383 -5.52 -6.55 -7.20
C GLU A 383 -5.78 -8.05 -7.06
N ILE A 384 -6.09 -8.44 -5.81
CA ILE A 384 -6.67 -9.74 -5.47
C ILE A 384 -8.16 -9.68 -5.81
N GLU A 385 -8.71 -10.78 -6.35
CA GLU A 385 -10.14 -10.90 -6.60
C GLU A 385 -10.96 -10.52 -5.35
N PHE A 386 -11.91 -9.61 -5.52
CA PHE A 386 -12.68 -8.98 -4.43
C PHE A 386 -13.25 -9.98 -3.41
N ILE A 387 -13.83 -11.08 -3.89
CA ILE A 387 -14.43 -12.11 -3.03
C ILE A 387 -13.35 -12.84 -2.22
N PHE A 388 -12.20 -13.12 -2.83
CA PHE A 388 -11.08 -13.76 -2.14
C PHE A 388 -10.46 -12.84 -1.09
N ASP A 389 -10.34 -11.54 -1.38
CA ASP A 389 -9.90 -10.55 -0.38
C ASP A 389 -10.89 -10.49 0.80
N ASN A 390 -12.20 -10.51 0.55
CA ASN A 390 -13.22 -10.59 1.60
C ASN A 390 -13.10 -11.87 2.46
N ILE A 391 -12.86 -13.03 1.84
CA ILE A 391 -12.60 -14.30 2.54
C ILE A 391 -11.39 -14.16 3.46
N LEU A 392 -10.29 -13.59 2.98
CA LEU A 392 -9.10 -13.38 3.78
C LEU A 392 -9.33 -12.36 4.90
N TYR A 393 -10.09 -11.30 4.66
CA TYR A 393 -10.41 -10.28 5.64
C TYR A 393 -11.18 -10.84 6.84
N ILE A 394 -12.29 -11.57 6.62
CA ILE A 394 -13.06 -12.18 7.71
C ILE A 394 -12.24 -13.24 8.46
N SER A 395 -11.37 -13.96 7.73
CA SER A 395 -10.51 -14.97 8.31
C SER A 395 -9.39 -14.38 9.17
N LEU A 396 -8.80 -13.27 8.73
CA LEU A 396 -7.77 -12.53 9.47
C LEU A 396 -8.37 -11.87 10.72
N PHE A 397 -9.57 -11.30 10.60
CA PHE A 397 -10.28 -10.70 11.73
C PHE A 397 -10.54 -11.72 12.85
N ASN A 398 -10.86 -12.97 12.49
CA ASN A 398 -11.20 -14.06 13.41
C ASN A 398 -10.10 -15.13 13.51
N LEU A 399 -8.84 -14.78 13.22
CA LEU A 399 -7.76 -15.74 12.98
C LEU A 399 -7.53 -16.73 14.13
N LYS A 400 -7.68 -16.26 15.38
CA LYS A 400 -7.48 -17.06 16.60
C LYS A 400 -8.54 -18.15 16.77
N ASP A 401 -9.76 -17.91 16.28
CA ASP A 401 -10.87 -18.86 16.41
C ASP A 401 -10.85 -19.90 15.28
N LEU A 402 -10.13 -19.62 14.19
CA LEU A 402 -10.09 -20.45 12.98
C LEU A 402 -8.85 -21.36 12.89
N ILE A 403 -7.78 -21.05 13.63
CA ILE A 403 -6.53 -21.81 13.65
C ILE A 403 -6.22 -22.34 15.05
N ASN A 404 -6.05 -23.66 15.14
CA ASN A 404 -5.57 -24.35 16.33
C ASN A 404 -4.06 -24.64 16.24
N ILE A 405 -3.38 -24.57 17.38
CA ILE A 405 -1.97 -24.97 17.53
C ILE A 405 -1.88 -26.08 18.57
N ASN A 406 -1.41 -27.25 18.15
CA ASN A 406 -1.14 -28.35 19.08
C ASN A 406 0.30 -28.28 19.57
N ASN A 407 0.48 -27.92 20.85
CA ASN A 407 1.78 -27.90 21.54
C ASN A 407 2.13 -29.26 22.18
N ARG A 408 1.91 -30.38 21.49
CA ARG A 408 2.22 -31.71 22.06
C ARG A 408 3.55 -32.27 21.51
N GLN A 409 4.55 -32.28 22.41
CA GLN A 409 5.72 -33.17 22.50
C GLN A 409 6.80 -33.18 21.39
N SER A 410 6.67 -32.38 20.34
CA SER A 410 7.79 -32.08 19.43
C SER A 410 7.92 -30.56 19.30
N ASN A 411 9.14 -30.03 19.26
CA ASN A 411 9.46 -28.59 19.12
C ASN A 411 8.98 -27.93 17.80
N GLU A 412 7.91 -28.44 17.20
CA GLU A 412 7.26 -27.93 15.99
C GLU A 412 5.81 -27.56 16.32
N ASN A 413 5.48 -26.26 16.23
CA ASN A 413 4.11 -25.78 16.31
C ASN A 413 3.33 -26.31 15.09
N LYS A 414 2.54 -27.37 15.28
CA LYS A 414 1.66 -27.88 14.22
C LYS A 414 0.37 -27.06 14.17
N PHE A 415 0.19 -26.36 13.06
CA PHE A 415 -0.97 -25.55 12.74
C PHE A 415 -2.07 -26.39 12.09
N TYR A 416 -3.30 -26.22 12.56
CA TYR A 416 -4.48 -26.89 11.99
C TYR A 416 -5.61 -25.87 11.81
N LEU A 417 -6.36 -25.96 10.71
CA LEU A 417 -7.67 -25.33 10.64
C LEU A 417 -8.64 -26.12 11.52
N ILE A 418 -9.61 -25.44 12.13
CA ILE A 418 -10.73 -26.13 12.75
C ILE A 418 -11.45 -27.02 11.73
N ASN A 419 -11.98 -28.15 12.18
CA ASN A 419 -12.53 -29.18 11.30
C ASN A 419 -13.72 -28.66 10.48
N GLU A 420 -14.55 -27.82 11.08
CA GLU A 420 -15.72 -27.21 10.46
C GLU A 420 -15.32 -26.33 9.28
N LEU A 421 -14.32 -25.47 9.46
CA LEU A 421 -13.77 -24.62 8.40
C LEU A 421 -13.11 -25.46 7.29
N SER A 422 -12.37 -26.49 7.68
CA SER A 422 -11.73 -27.44 6.76
C SER A 422 -12.74 -28.08 5.79
N ASN A 423 -13.97 -28.33 6.23
CA ASN A 423 -15.03 -28.91 5.41
C ASN A 423 -15.72 -27.92 4.47
N ILE A 424 -15.63 -26.61 4.76
CA ILE A 424 -16.25 -25.55 3.97
C ILE A 424 -15.38 -25.17 2.76
N ILE A 425 -14.06 -25.20 2.93
CA ILE A 425 -13.13 -24.69 1.90
C ILE A 425 -13.05 -25.67 0.72
N PRO A 426 -13.21 -25.20 -0.53
CA PRO A 426 -13.02 -26.03 -1.72
C PRO A 426 -11.62 -26.67 -1.77
N ILE A 427 -11.56 -27.97 -2.09
CA ILE A 427 -10.32 -28.78 -2.13
C ILE A 427 -9.21 -28.08 -2.95
N LYS A 428 -9.58 -27.47 -4.08
CA LYS A 428 -8.65 -26.79 -5.00
C LYS A 428 -7.93 -25.58 -4.37
N VAL A 429 -8.52 -24.91 -3.38
CA VAL A 429 -7.99 -23.67 -2.77
C VAL A 429 -7.50 -23.90 -1.33
N LYS A 430 -7.90 -25.01 -0.72
CA LYS A 430 -7.65 -25.34 0.69
C LYS A 430 -6.20 -25.17 1.13
N LEU A 431 -5.26 -25.67 0.33
CA LEU A 431 -3.83 -25.61 0.66
C LEU A 431 -3.25 -24.19 0.55
N LEU A 432 -3.74 -23.40 -0.40
CA LEU A 432 -3.36 -22.00 -0.53
C LEU A 432 -3.88 -21.21 0.66
N TYR A 433 -5.18 -21.29 0.91
CA TYR A 433 -5.85 -20.59 2.00
C TYR A 433 -5.19 -20.92 3.36
N PHE A 434 -4.95 -22.21 3.64
CA PHE A 434 -4.26 -22.63 4.85
C PHE A 434 -2.87 -22.00 5.00
N ASN A 435 -2.07 -22.02 3.94
CA ASN A 435 -0.72 -21.44 3.99
C ASN A 435 -0.74 -19.92 4.20
N ILE A 436 -1.70 -19.21 3.60
CA ILE A 436 -1.86 -17.76 3.79
C ILE A 436 -2.25 -17.45 5.24
N LEU A 437 -3.23 -18.18 5.80
CA LEU A 437 -3.63 -17.99 7.18
C LEU A 437 -2.51 -18.34 8.17
N LYS A 438 -1.76 -19.41 7.90
CA LYS A 438 -0.57 -19.77 8.67
C LYS A 438 0.47 -18.64 8.65
N MET A 439 0.71 -18.04 7.47
CA MET A 439 1.59 -16.89 7.32
C MET A 439 1.10 -15.69 8.14
N PHE A 440 -0.19 -15.34 8.06
CA PHE A 440 -0.75 -14.25 8.87
C PHE A 440 -0.57 -14.50 10.37
N TYR A 441 -0.80 -15.72 10.81
CA TYR A 441 -0.61 -16.09 12.21
C TYR A 441 0.86 -15.93 12.64
N GLN A 442 1.80 -16.44 11.84
CA GLN A 442 3.24 -16.34 12.13
C GLN A 442 3.70 -14.87 12.16
N ILE A 443 3.21 -14.06 11.22
CA ILE A 443 3.51 -12.63 11.13
C ILE A 443 2.98 -11.86 12.36
N ILE A 444 1.72 -12.07 12.76
CA ILE A 444 1.12 -11.42 13.93
C ILE A 444 1.86 -11.78 15.21
N ASN A 445 2.32 -13.04 15.33
CA ASN A 445 3.06 -13.51 16.50
C ASN A 445 4.58 -13.35 16.36
N THR A 446 5.06 -12.51 15.42
CA THR A 446 6.47 -12.16 15.23
C THR A 446 7.41 -13.36 15.04
N SER A 447 6.91 -14.44 14.46
CA SER A 447 7.72 -15.60 14.08
C SER A 447 8.28 -15.37 12.68
N ASP A 448 9.61 -15.49 12.50
CA ASP A 448 10.25 -15.41 11.17
C ASP A 448 9.95 -16.64 10.28
N GLU A 449 9.17 -17.60 10.79
CA GLU A 449 8.94 -18.86 10.12
C GLU A 449 8.17 -18.74 8.79
N TYR A 450 7.44 -17.64 8.58
CA TYR A 450 6.70 -17.41 7.34
C TYR A 450 7.62 -17.37 6.11
N ILE A 451 8.88 -16.98 6.30
CA ILE A 451 9.90 -16.91 5.25
C ILE A 451 10.35 -18.31 4.81
N TYR A 452 10.18 -19.34 5.65
CA TYR A 452 10.68 -20.67 5.34
C TYR A 452 9.73 -21.53 4.50
N ASN A 453 8.61 -21.00 4.01
CA ASN A 453 7.71 -21.72 3.12
C ASN A 453 8.15 -21.60 1.65
N PRO A 454 8.73 -22.64 1.00
CA PRO A 454 9.24 -22.54 -0.36
C PRO A 454 8.14 -22.24 -1.40
N LYS A 455 6.88 -22.61 -1.13
CA LYS A 455 5.78 -22.35 -2.06
C LYS A 455 5.61 -20.86 -2.34
N PHE A 456 5.83 -20.02 -1.34
CA PHE A 456 5.75 -18.55 -1.45
C PHE A 456 6.71 -17.96 -2.48
N PHE A 457 7.77 -18.67 -2.83
CA PHE A 457 8.80 -18.17 -3.72
C PHE A 457 8.84 -18.88 -5.08
N TYR A 458 8.52 -20.18 -5.14
CA TYR A 458 8.62 -20.98 -6.36
C TYR A 458 7.29 -21.26 -7.04
N ASP A 459 6.19 -21.32 -6.29
CA ASP A 459 4.87 -21.54 -6.89
C ASP A 459 4.32 -20.20 -7.40
N ASN A 460 4.04 -20.13 -8.70
CA ASN A 460 3.60 -18.90 -9.37
C ASN A 460 2.36 -18.29 -8.71
N LEU A 461 1.42 -19.12 -8.26
CA LEU A 461 0.18 -18.62 -7.67
C LEU A 461 0.48 -17.92 -6.34
N TYR A 462 1.28 -18.55 -5.47
CA TYR A 462 1.66 -17.98 -4.17
C TYR A 462 2.57 -16.76 -4.33
N LYS A 463 3.54 -16.82 -5.25
CA LYS A 463 4.43 -15.70 -5.58
C LYS A 463 3.63 -14.48 -6.02
N ASN A 464 2.63 -14.66 -6.89
CA ASN A 464 1.77 -13.57 -7.34
C ASN A 464 0.90 -13.02 -6.21
N PHE A 465 0.30 -13.90 -5.39
CA PHE A 465 -0.46 -13.48 -4.22
C PHE A 465 0.37 -12.59 -3.29
N ILE A 466 1.60 -13.00 -2.92
CA ILE A 466 2.46 -12.22 -2.02
C ILE A 466 2.84 -10.88 -2.63
N LYS A 467 3.14 -10.86 -3.94
CA LYS A 467 3.48 -9.62 -4.65
C LYS A 467 2.32 -8.63 -4.57
N ILE A 468 1.10 -9.07 -4.89
CA ILE A 468 -0.08 -8.20 -4.88
C ILE A 468 -0.42 -7.82 -3.44
N PHE A 469 -0.48 -8.78 -2.51
CA PHE A 469 -0.91 -8.54 -1.13
C PHE A 469 -0.04 -7.53 -0.37
N PHE A 470 1.29 -7.61 -0.48
CA PHE A 470 2.19 -6.73 0.29
C PHE A 470 2.59 -5.44 -0.44
N PHE A 471 2.45 -5.39 -1.76
CA PHE A 471 2.89 -4.23 -2.56
C PHE A 471 1.74 -3.47 -3.24
N GLU A 472 0.50 -3.96 -3.17
CA GLU A 472 -0.71 -3.27 -3.65
C GLU A 472 -1.74 -3.08 -2.52
N ASN A 473 -2.77 -2.26 -2.76
CA ASN A 473 -3.81 -1.96 -1.78
C ASN A 473 -4.89 -3.05 -1.75
N SER A 474 -5.11 -3.67 -0.58
CA SER A 474 -6.22 -4.59 -0.31
C SER A 474 -6.80 -4.31 1.08
N ILE A 475 -8.08 -4.64 1.31
CA ILE A 475 -8.71 -4.41 2.62
C ILE A 475 -8.11 -5.32 3.69
N THR A 476 -7.69 -6.53 3.32
CA THR A 476 -7.02 -7.46 4.22
C THR A 476 -5.64 -6.93 4.61
N TYR A 477 -4.90 -6.34 3.68
CA TYR A 477 -3.62 -5.70 3.99
C TYR A 477 -3.80 -4.51 4.94
N GLU A 478 -4.82 -3.67 4.72
CA GLU A 478 -5.17 -2.58 5.64
C GLU A 478 -5.40 -3.11 7.06
N LEU A 479 -6.20 -4.19 7.20
CA LEU A 479 -6.43 -4.84 8.48
C LEU A 479 -5.14 -5.36 9.13
N LEU A 480 -4.31 -6.08 8.37
CA LEU A 480 -3.02 -6.61 8.86
C LEU A 480 -2.09 -5.47 9.32
N SER A 481 -2.04 -4.38 8.55
CA SER A 481 -1.20 -3.21 8.86
C SER A 481 -1.64 -2.49 10.13
N ASN A 482 -2.93 -2.56 10.47
CA ASN A 482 -3.46 -2.02 11.73
C ASN A 482 -3.21 -2.94 12.92
N MET A 483 -3.04 -4.26 12.69
CA MET A 483 -2.77 -5.26 13.74
C MET A 483 -1.29 -5.32 14.16
N ILE A 484 -0.38 -4.79 13.34
CA ILE A 484 1.07 -4.95 13.51
C ILE A 484 1.75 -3.59 13.42
N ASN A 485 2.83 -3.40 14.17
CA ASN A 485 3.58 -2.14 14.08
C ASN A 485 4.21 -1.95 12.67
N SER A 486 4.40 -0.69 12.28
CA SER A 486 4.91 -0.32 10.95
C SER A 486 6.33 -0.80 10.65
N VAL A 487 7.17 -0.90 11.69
CA VAL A 487 8.58 -1.34 11.57
C VAL A 487 8.65 -2.83 11.19
N THR A 488 7.92 -3.69 11.91
CA THR A 488 7.82 -5.12 11.64
C THR A 488 7.22 -5.37 10.25
N LEU A 489 6.19 -4.63 9.87
CA LEU A 489 5.61 -4.73 8.52
C LEU A 489 6.61 -4.39 7.42
N ASN A 490 7.41 -3.33 7.61
CA ASN A 490 8.47 -2.97 6.66
C ASN A 490 9.59 -4.02 6.60
N ASN A 491 9.95 -4.62 7.73
CA ASN A 491 10.93 -5.71 7.76
C ASN A 491 10.42 -6.93 6.96
N ILE A 492 9.17 -7.34 7.17
CA ILE A 492 8.53 -8.43 6.41
C ILE A 492 8.56 -8.15 4.90
N LYS A 493 8.20 -6.93 4.48
CA LYS A 493 8.25 -6.53 3.07
C LYS A 493 9.66 -6.62 2.50
N ASN A 494 10.65 -6.14 3.26
CA ASN A 494 12.05 -6.22 2.87
C ASN A 494 12.52 -7.67 2.79
N ASP A 495 12.03 -8.54 3.65
CA ASP A 495 12.37 -9.95 3.64
C ASP A 495 11.89 -10.67 2.38
N PHE A 496 10.61 -10.48 2.03
CA PHE A 496 10.08 -11.01 0.78
C PHE A 496 10.81 -10.43 -0.44
N ARG A 497 11.05 -9.10 -0.48
CA ARG A 497 11.78 -8.46 -1.60
C ARG A 497 13.17 -9.03 -1.79
N ASN A 498 13.95 -9.11 -0.71
CA ASN A 498 15.31 -9.61 -0.76
C ASN A 498 15.35 -11.07 -1.19
N ASN A 499 14.46 -11.91 -0.67
CA ASN A 499 14.42 -13.32 -1.05
C ASN A 499 14.00 -13.51 -2.50
N PHE A 500 13.01 -12.77 -3.01
CA PHE A 500 12.65 -12.81 -4.43
C PHE A 500 13.84 -12.43 -5.31
N LEU A 501 14.56 -11.37 -4.96
CA LEU A 501 15.73 -10.91 -5.71
C LEU A 501 16.86 -11.94 -5.70
N ILE A 502 17.19 -12.51 -4.53
CA ILE A 502 18.26 -13.52 -4.43
C ILE A 502 17.89 -14.78 -5.21
N ILE A 503 16.63 -15.22 -5.16
CA ILE A 503 16.13 -16.37 -5.93
C ILE A 503 16.18 -16.09 -7.44
N GLU A 504 15.82 -14.90 -7.88
CA GLU A 504 15.92 -14.52 -9.30
C GLU A 504 17.38 -14.46 -9.77
N ILE A 505 18.29 -13.96 -8.94
CA ILE A 505 19.74 -14.00 -9.20
C ILE A 505 20.20 -15.46 -9.32
N ALA A 506 19.86 -16.33 -8.36
CA ALA A 506 20.21 -17.74 -8.36
C ALA A 506 19.67 -18.46 -9.62
N ASN A 507 18.38 -18.31 -9.92
CA ASN A 507 17.76 -18.94 -11.09
C ASN A 507 18.34 -18.45 -12.43
N SER A 508 18.95 -17.27 -12.46
CA SER A 508 19.59 -16.74 -13.66
C SER A 508 21.00 -17.28 -13.89
N LEU A 509 21.59 -17.97 -12.91
CA LEU A 509 22.88 -18.63 -12.99
C LEU A 509 22.71 -20.07 -13.48
N SER A 510 23.51 -20.43 -14.47
CA SER A 510 23.67 -21.80 -14.94
C SER A 510 25.15 -22.11 -15.04
N TRP A 511 25.50 -23.40 -15.05
CA TRP A 511 26.90 -23.80 -15.25
C TRP A 511 27.52 -23.17 -16.51
N SER A 512 26.74 -23.08 -17.59
CA SER A 512 27.17 -22.49 -18.86
C SER A 512 27.43 -20.98 -18.82
N ASN A 513 26.86 -20.23 -17.86
CA ASN A 513 26.94 -18.78 -17.85
C ASN A 513 27.65 -18.19 -16.61
N ILE A 514 28.06 -19.02 -15.66
CA ILE A 514 28.63 -18.58 -14.37
C ILE A 514 29.85 -17.68 -14.53
N LEU A 515 30.71 -17.96 -15.53
CA LEU A 515 31.88 -17.17 -15.88
C LEU A 515 31.55 -15.78 -16.45
N ASN A 516 30.40 -15.65 -17.10
CA ASN A 516 29.94 -14.38 -17.67
C ASN A 516 29.09 -13.58 -16.68
N LYS A 517 28.57 -14.22 -15.63
CA LYS A 517 27.70 -13.63 -14.61
C LYS A 517 28.35 -13.62 -13.22
N THR A 518 29.64 -13.32 -13.16
CA THR A 518 30.41 -13.31 -11.90
C THR A 518 29.89 -12.29 -10.89
N LEU A 519 29.34 -11.16 -11.33
CA LEU A 519 28.68 -10.18 -10.46
C LEU A 519 27.52 -10.79 -9.68
N TYR A 520 26.70 -11.61 -10.33
CA TYR A 520 25.54 -12.27 -9.72
C TYR A 520 25.98 -13.30 -8.70
N LEU A 521 27.01 -14.09 -9.05
CA LEU A 521 27.62 -15.03 -8.13
C LEU A 521 28.22 -14.30 -6.91
N ASN A 522 28.92 -13.18 -7.11
CA ASN A 522 29.48 -12.39 -6.01
C ASN A 522 28.39 -11.90 -5.04
N ILE A 523 27.24 -11.46 -5.57
CA ILE A 523 26.07 -11.11 -4.75
C ILE A 523 25.61 -12.29 -3.90
N LEU A 524 25.50 -13.50 -4.46
CA LEU A 524 25.09 -14.69 -3.70
C LEU A 524 26.09 -15.02 -2.60
N ILE A 525 27.39 -15.08 -2.90
CA ILE A 525 28.42 -15.53 -1.94
C ILE A 525 28.58 -14.52 -0.79
N LYS A 526 28.37 -13.22 -1.03
CA LYS A 526 28.42 -12.19 0.02
C LYS A 526 27.14 -12.12 0.86
N ASN A 527 26.01 -12.63 0.37
CA ASN A 527 24.74 -12.47 1.04
C ASN A 527 24.55 -13.51 2.16
N LYS A 528 24.46 -13.04 3.42
CA LYS A 528 24.28 -13.92 4.59
C LYS A 528 23.04 -14.81 4.49
N ARG A 529 21.97 -14.39 3.81
CA ARG A 529 20.70 -15.14 3.70
C ARG A 529 20.81 -16.40 2.86
N VAL A 530 21.82 -16.48 2.00
CA VAL A 530 22.16 -17.69 1.22
C VAL A 530 22.52 -18.85 2.14
N PHE A 531 22.94 -18.57 3.37
CA PHE A 531 23.36 -19.58 4.34
C PHE A 531 22.39 -19.63 5.53
N TYR A 532 22.04 -20.84 5.96
CA TYR A 532 21.30 -21.12 7.18
C TYR A 532 22.03 -22.25 7.91
N GLN A 533 22.51 -22.00 9.14
CA GLN A 533 23.35 -22.94 9.91
C GLN A 533 24.52 -23.50 9.08
N ASP A 534 25.26 -22.60 8.43
CA ASP A 534 26.42 -22.90 7.55
C ASP A 534 26.13 -23.81 6.34
N LYS A 535 24.84 -24.05 6.04
CA LYS A 535 24.38 -24.77 4.84
C LYS A 535 23.62 -23.84 3.91
N LEU A 536 23.55 -24.17 2.62
CA LEU A 536 22.74 -23.39 1.69
C LEU A 536 21.27 -23.41 2.10
N ASN A 537 20.68 -22.23 2.12
CA ASN A 537 19.28 -22.04 2.45
C ASN A 537 18.40 -22.72 1.38
N LYS A 538 17.65 -23.75 1.80
CA LYS A 538 16.79 -24.54 0.91
C LYS A 538 15.65 -23.74 0.25
N ILE A 539 15.27 -22.58 0.81
CA ILE A 539 14.32 -21.67 0.15
C ILE A 539 14.96 -20.92 -1.00
N ILE A 540 16.26 -20.67 -0.96
CA ILE A 540 16.95 -19.97 -2.05
C ILE A 540 17.48 -20.96 -3.09
N PHE A 541 17.91 -22.15 -2.64
CA PHE A 541 18.46 -23.19 -3.50
C PHE A 541 17.66 -24.49 -3.31
N PRO A 542 16.70 -24.79 -4.21
CA PRO A 542 15.93 -26.03 -4.11
C PRO A 542 16.85 -27.25 -4.33
N GLU A 543 16.39 -28.43 -3.92
CA GLU A 543 17.22 -29.66 -3.95
C GLU A 543 17.71 -30.00 -5.36
N ASN A 544 16.91 -29.70 -6.40
CA ASN A 544 17.24 -29.90 -7.81
C ASN A 544 18.18 -28.84 -8.43
N TYR A 545 18.57 -27.79 -7.70
CA TYR A 545 19.50 -26.78 -8.21
C TYR A 545 20.92 -27.35 -8.42
N ASP A 546 21.64 -26.84 -9.42
CA ASP A 546 22.93 -27.38 -9.90
C ASP A 546 23.96 -27.55 -8.76
N ASN A 547 24.38 -28.79 -8.54
CA ASN A 547 25.31 -29.15 -7.46
C ASN A 547 26.70 -28.53 -7.62
N LYS A 548 27.17 -28.30 -8.85
CA LYS A 548 28.45 -27.63 -9.09
C LYS A 548 28.39 -26.17 -8.66
N ILE A 549 27.26 -25.51 -8.97
CA ILE A 549 27.07 -24.11 -8.56
C ILE A 549 26.92 -24.03 -7.03
N LYS A 550 26.19 -24.96 -6.41
CA LYS A 550 26.08 -25.05 -4.93
C LYS A 550 27.45 -25.18 -4.27
N SER A 551 28.30 -26.04 -4.80
CA SER A 551 29.61 -26.30 -4.24
C SER A 551 30.54 -25.08 -4.37
N ILE A 552 30.47 -24.35 -5.49
CA ILE A 552 31.19 -23.07 -5.66
C ILE A 552 30.67 -21.97 -4.73
N ILE A 553 29.37 -21.90 -4.47
CA ILE A 553 28.81 -20.90 -3.53
C ILE A 553 29.32 -21.18 -2.10
N LEU A 554 29.36 -22.45 -1.70
CA LEU A 554 29.92 -22.89 -0.41
C LEU A 554 31.44 -22.63 -0.36
N ASN A 555 32.15 -23.01 -1.41
CA ASN A 555 33.60 -22.89 -1.54
C ASN A 555 33.99 -22.32 -2.91
N PRO A 556 34.22 -20.99 -3.02
CA PRO A 556 34.53 -20.33 -4.29
C PRO A 556 35.77 -20.89 -5.00
N TYR A 557 36.68 -21.52 -4.26
CA TYR A 557 37.93 -22.06 -4.77
C TYR A 557 37.76 -23.36 -5.56
N GLU A 558 36.61 -24.05 -5.43
CA GLU A 558 36.32 -25.22 -6.26
C GLU A 558 36.22 -24.92 -7.75
N MET A 559 35.97 -23.65 -8.12
CA MET A 559 35.90 -23.23 -9.52
C MET A 559 37.22 -23.48 -10.26
N PHE A 560 38.35 -23.46 -9.56
CA PHE A 560 39.67 -23.71 -10.14
C PHE A 560 39.80 -25.09 -10.80
N ASN A 561 39.01 -26.08 -10.36
CA ASN A 561 38.99 -27.41 -10.98
C ASN A 561 38.49 -27.40 -12.44
N TYR A 562 37.87 -26.29 -12.88
CA TYR A 562 37.22 -26.18 -14.18
C TYR A 562 37.88 -25.16 -15.10
N PHE A 563 38.90 -24.44 -14.64
CA PHE A 563 39.63 -23.48 -15.44
C PHE A 563 40.74 -24.13 -16.24
N ASN A 564 40.98 -23.59 -17.44
CA ASN A 564 42.03 -24.05 -18.34
C ASN A 564 43.09 -22.98 -18.59
N TYR A 565 42.78 -21.70 -18.39
CA TYR A 565 43.65 -20.58 -18.76
C TYR A 565 44.07 -19.74 -17.54
N GLU A 566 45.33 -19.28 -17.53
CA GLU A 566 45.92 -18.45 -16.45
C GLU A 566 45.05 -17.25 -16.07
N ASN A 567 44.50 -16.54 -17.08
CA ASN A 567 43.67 -15.35 -16.86
C ASN A 567 42.38 -15.66 -16.09
N GLU A 568 41.83 -16.89 -16.20
CA GLU A 568 40.62 -17.28 -15.47
C GLU A 568 40.90 -17.37 -13.97
N PHE A 569 42.05 -17.93 -13.57
CA PHE A 569 42.48 -17.99 -12.17
C PHE A 569 42.68 -16.59 -11.58
N ILE A 570 43.34 -15.71 -12.33
CA ILE A 570 43.59 -14.32 -11.91
C ILE A 570 42.28 -13.57 -11.71
N ASN A 571 41.41 -13.58 -12.72
CA ASN A 571 40.13 -12.87 -12.70
C ASN A 571 39.22 -13.39 -11.57
N TRP A 572 39.26 -14.69 -11.30
CA TRP A 572 38.45 -15.29 -10.24
C TRP A 572 38.92 -14.92 -8.83
N LEU A 573 40.23 -14.89 -8.58
CA LEU A 573 40.76 -14.44 -7.29
C LEU A 573 40.45 -12.97 -7.02
N LEU A 574 40.54 -12.12 -8.05
CA LEU A 574 40.17 -10.71 -7.93
C LEU A 574 38.71 -10.52 -7.55
N LEU A 575 37.82 -11.44 -7.95
CA LEU A 575 36.39 -11.38 -7.61
C LEU A 575 36.11 -11.68 -6.13
N PHE A 576 36.93 -12.52 -5.50
CA PHE A 576 36.78 -13.01 -4.13
C PHE A 576 37.94 -12.60 -3.21
N ASP A 577 38.54 -11.44 -3.48
CA ASP A 577 39.66 -10.87 -2.74
C ASP A 577 39.46 -10.86 -1.20
N TYR A 578 38.24 -10.56 -0.76
CA TYR A 578 37.84 -10.52 0.64
C TYR A 578 37.93 -11.88 1.36
N LYS A 579 37.99 -13.00 0.64
CA LYS A 579 38.17 -14.36 1.21
C LYS A 579 39.59 -14.89 1.07
N ILE A 580 40.52 -14.15 0.45
CA ILE A 580 41.88 -14.67 0.16
C ILE A 580 42.63 -15.08 1.42
N ASN A 581 42.35 -14.51 2.58
CA ASN A 581 42.99 -14.95 3.82
C ASN A 581 42.60 -16.39 4.25
N ASP A 582 41.47 -16.91 3.78
CA ASP A 582 40.99 -18.26 4.15
C ASP A 582 41.95 -19.36 3.67
N ILE A 583 42.60 -19.15 2.51
CA ILE A 583 43.53 -20.11 1.90
C ILE A 583 44.93 -20.10 2.53
N TYR A 584 45.17 -19.27 3.55
CA TYR A 584 46.43 -19.20 4.29
C TYR A 584 46.32 -19.79 5.70
N PHE A 585 47.41 -20.40 6.17
CA PHE A 585 47.56 -20.81 7.58
C PHE A 585 47.69 -19.59 8.49
N ASN A 586 48.49 -18.59 8.08
CA ASN A 586 48.60 -17.29 8.74
C ASN A 586 48.15 -16.20 7.75
N PRO A 587 47.19 -15.32 8.11
CA PRO A 587 46.73 -14.25 7.23
C PRO A 587 47.89 -13.35 6.76
N ILE A 588 47.83 -12.89 5.52
CA ILE A 588 48.82 -11.99 4.93
C ILE A 588 48.15 -10.83 4.20
N SER A 589 48.76 -9.65 4.22
CA SER A 589 48.31 -8.53 3.41
C SER A 589 48.84 -8.66 1.99
N LEU A 590 47.94 -8.59 1.01
CA LEU A 590 48.25 -8.73 -0.41
C LEU A 590 47.76 -7.49 -1.16
N SER A 591 48.60 -6.94 -2.03
CA SER A 591 48.18 -5.93 -3.01
C SER A 591 47.43 -6.59 -4.18
N THR A 592 46.78 -5.78 -5.01
CA THR A 592 46.11 -6.28 -6.22
C THR A 592 47.05 -6.99 -7.18
N ASP A 593 48.30 -6.52 -7.31
CA ASP A 593 49.31 -7.19 -8.13
C ASP A 593 49.78 -8.50 -7.49
N ASP A 594 49.90 -8.56 -6.15
CA ASP A 594 50.17 -9.82 -5.45
C ASP A 594 49.03 -10.84 -5.67
N ILE A 595 47.77 -10.40 -5.78
CA ILE A 595 46.64 -11.29 -6.09
C ILE A 595 46.75 -11.85 -7.53
N LYS A 596 47.22 -11.04 -8.49
CA LYS A 596 47.47 -11.53 -9.86
C LYS A 596 48.58 -12.58 -9.88
N ASP A 597 49.68 -12.32 -9.17
CA ASP A 597 50.78 -13.28 -9.03
C ASP A 597 50.34 -14.57 -8.31
N LEU A 598 49.47 -14.45 -7.31
CA LEU A 598 48.85 -15.60 -6.66
C LEU A 598 47.99 -16.41 -7.64
N GLY A 599 47.20 -15.75 -8.50
CA GLY A 599 46.40 -16.43 -9.53
C GLY A 599 47.27 -17.21 -10.50
N LYS A 600 48.38 -16.60 -10.92
CA LYS A 600 49.38 -17.25 -11.77
C LYS A 600 50.06 -18.44 -11.08
N LEU A 601 50.38 -18.31 -9.79
CA LEU A 601 50.90 -19.42 -8.98
C LEU A 601 49.92 -20.58 -8.92
N ILE A 602 48.64 -20.32 -8.65
CA ILE A 602 47.62 -21.37 -8.57
C ILE A 602 47.44 -22.05 -9.94
N TYR A 603 47.44 -21.30 -11.04
CA TYR A 603 47.39 -21.88 -12.39
C TYR A 603 48.54 -22.86 -12.64
N TYR A 604 49.78 -22.49 -12.29
CA TYR A 604 50.90 -23.42 -12.40
C TYR A 604 50.73 -24.62 -11.47
N LEU A 605 50.29 -24.38 -10.24
CA LEU A 605 50.07 -25.42 -9.23
C LEU A 605 49.11 -26.52 -9.70
N TYR A 606 47.99 -26.14 -10.35
CA TYR A 606 46.98 -27.06 -10.87
C TYR A 606 47.46 -27.93 -12.04
N ASN A 607 48.48 -27.47 -12.76
CA ASN A 607 49.01 -28.15 -13.95
C ASN A 607 50.25 -29.00 -13.67
N ILE A 608 50.73 -29.05 -12.42
CA ILE A 608 51.81 -29.94 -12.01
C ILE A 608 51.34 -31.39 -12.08
N ILE A 609 52.14 -32.23 -12.75
CA ILE A 609 51.99 -33.68 -12.88
C ILE A 609 53.00 -34.41 -11.99
N ASP A 610 54.17 -33.84 -11.75
CA ASP A 610 55.18 -34.39 -10.83
C ASP A 610 55.94 -33.28 -10.09
N GLN A 611 56.27 -33.51 -8.81
CA GLN A 611 57.09 -32.59 -8.01
C GLN A 611 58.58 -32.69 -8.37
N ASP A 612 58.92 -32.54 -9.66
CA ASP A 612 60.26 -32.67 -10.23
C ASP A 612 60.51 -31.51 -11.20
N PHE A 613 61.74 -30.98 -11.25
CA PHE A 613 62.14 -29.92 -12.20
C PHE A 613 62.08 -30.35 -13.67
N LYS A 614 61.92 -31.64 -13.96
CA LYS A 614 61.56 -32.15 -15.30
C LYS A 614 60.15 -31.75 -15.74
N ASP A 615 59.23 -31.55 -14.79
CA ASP A 615 57.92 -30.99 -15.07
C ASP A 615 58.06 -29.47 -15.29
N ASN A 616 57.67 -29.02 -16.48
CA ASN A 616 57.76 -27.62 -16.86
C ASN A 616 56.87 -26.73 -15.97
N TYR A 617 55.68 -27.19 -15.60
CA TYR A 617 54.78 -26.44 -14.72
C TYR A 617 55.33 -26.37 -13.30
N TYR A 618 55.97 -27.43 -12.81
CA TYR A 618 56.65 -27.39 -11.51
C TYR A 618 57.82 -26.40 -11.51
N LYS A 619 58.65 -26.42 -12.56
CA LYS A 619 59.75 -25.46 -12.73
C LYS A 619 59.25 -24.03 -12.80
N LEU A 620 58.19 -23.76 -13.57
CA LEU A 620 57.56 -22.43 -13.66
C LEU A 620 56.98 -21.99 -12.32
N PHE A 621 56.30 -22.89 -11.61
CA PHE A 621 55.75 -22.64 -10.27
C PHE A 621 56.85 -22.24 -9.27
N VAL A 622 57.94 -23.00 -9.21
CA VAL A 622 59.06 -22.73 -8.29
C VAL A 622 59.74 -21.41 -8.63
N ASN A 623 60.06 -21.17 -9.90
CA ASN A 623 60.71 -19.93 -10.35
C ASN A 623 59.85 -18.70 -10.06
N HIS A 624 58.55 -18.80 -10.26
CA HIS A 624 57.62 -17.71 -9.97
C HIS A 624 57.46 -17.53 -8.44
N SER A 625 57.41 -18.62 -7.68
CA SER A 625 57.38 -18.60 -6.20
C SER A 625 58.63 -17.98 -5.59
N GLN A 626 59.81 -18.18 -6.20
CA GLN A 626 61.06 -17.57 -5.74
C GLN A 626 61.03 -16.05 -5.87
N LYS A 627 60.53 -15.55 -7.00
CA LYS A 627 60.34 -14.10 -7.24
C LYS A 627 59.31 -13.49 -6.30
N ASN A 628 58.25 -14.25 -5.99
CA ASN A 628 57.09 -13.81 -5.22
C ASN A 628 56.97 -14.54 -3.86
N SER A 629 58.10 -14.76 -3.18
CA SER A 629 58.18 -15.63 -2.00
C SER A 629 57.30 -15.20 -0.82
N LYS A 630 57.05 -13.89 -0.67
CA LYS A 630 56.16 -13.32 0.36
C LYS A 630 54.70 -13.79 0.24
N ILE A 631 54.28 -14.20 -0.96
CA ILE A 631 52.91 -14.65 -1.24
C ILE A 631 52.73 -16.10 -0.77
N ILE A 632 53.77 -16.93 -0.87
CA ILE A 632 53.66 -18.38 -0.60
C ILE A 632 54.28 -18.81 0.73
N LEU A 633 55.26 -18.05 1.26
CA LEU A 633 56.00 -18.39 2.47
C LEU A 633 55.68 -17.47 3.64
N PHE A 634 55.54 -18.07 4.82
CA PHE A 634 55.57 -17.37 6.10
C PHE A 634 56.62 -18.06 6.99
N ASN A 635 57.60 -17.30 7.49
CA ASN A 635 58.73 -17.85 8.25
C ASN A 635 59.43 -19.04 7.56
N LYS A 636 59.67 -18.94 6.25
CA LYS A 636 60.29 -19.98 5.39
C LYS A 636 59.49 -21.29 5.28
N ARG A 637 58.22 -21.31 5.71
CA ARG A 637 57.30 -22.45 5.55
C ARG A 637 56.21 -22.11 4.54
N ILE A 638 55.71 -23.11 3.81
CA ILE A 638 54.54 -22.94 2.95
C ILE A 638 53.36 -22.48 3.81
N ASN A 639 52.83 -21.31 3.48
CA ASN A 639 51.73 -20.69 4.20
C ASN A 639 50.38 -20.93 3.51
N LEU A 640 50.37 -21.36 2.25
CA LEU A 640 49.15 -21.76 1.53
C LEU A 640 48.65 -23.13 2.01
N LYS A 641 47.35 -23.22 2.30
CA LYS A 641 46.62 -24.45 2.62
C LYS A 641 46.31 -25.26 1.35
N ILE A 642 47.37 -25.68 0.65
CA ILE A 642 47.25 -26.27 -0.69
C ILE A 642 46.31 -27.47 -0.70
N ARG A 643 46.41 -28.35 0.30
CA ARG A 643 45.60 -29.58 0.39
C ARG A 643 44.14 -29.34 0.79
N ASP A 644 43.85 -28.23 1.45
CA ASP A 644 42.52 -27.97 2.00
C ASP A 644 41.62 -27.29 0.96
N TYR A 645 42.21 -26.52 0.03
CA TYR A 645 41.46 -25.69 -0.92
C TYR A 645 41.71 -26.02 -2.39
N PHE A 646 42.82 -26.67 -2.75
CA PHE A 646 43.17 -26.93 -4.14
C PHE A 646 43.24 -28.44 -4.40
N ASN A 647 42.37 -28.93 -5.29
CA ASN A 647 42.34 -30.35 -5.65
C ASN A 647 43.36 -30.64 -6.76
N ILE A 648 44.63 -30.54 -6.39
CA ILE A 648 45.76 -30.70 -7.31
C ILE A 648 45.99 -32.18 -7.65
N LYS A 649 46.40 -32.46 -8.89
CA LYS A 649 46.60 -33.84 -9.40
C LYS A 649 47.67 -34.61 -8.61
N THR A 650 48.60 -33.91 -7.98
CA THR A 650 49.77 -34.48 -7.30
C THR A 650 49.81 -34.16 -5.82
N ASN A 651 50.19 -35.13 -5.00
CA ASN A 651 50.48 -34.87 -3.59
C ASN A 651 51.83 -34.19 -3.43
N LEU A 652 51.83 -32.86 -3.32
CA LEU A 652 53.04 -32.08 -3.05
C LEU A 652 53.52 -32.29 -1.60
N ASN A 653 54.82 -32.50 -1.45
CA ASN A 653 55.54 -32.42 -0.20
C ASN A 653 55.94 -30.97 0.08
N CYS A 654 55.21 -30.31 0.97
CA CYS A 654 55.42 -28.91 1.32
C CYS A 654 56.81 -28.62 1.92
N GLY A 655 57.46 -29.60 2.55
CA GLY A 655 58.82 -29.45 3.08
C GLY A 655 59.88 -29.37 1.97
N ILE A 656 59.77 -30.25 0.97
CA ILE A 656 60.62 -30.21 -0.24
C ILE A 656 60.33 -28.94 -1.04
N LEU A 657 59.06 -28.57 -1.16
CA LEU A 657 58.65 -27.35 -1.86
C LEU A 657 59.25 -26.09 -1.23
N ALA A 658 59.16 -25.95 0.10
CA ALA A 658 59.76 -24.84 0.82
C ALA A 658 61.28 -24.77 0.60
N LYS A 659 61.96 -25.92 0.55
CA LYS A 659 63.40 -25.99 0.24
C LYS A 659 63.68 -25.46 -1.17
N HIS A 660 62.98 -25.96 -2.19
CA HIS A 660 63.16 -25.52 -3.58
C HIS A 660 62.87 -24.03 -3.80
N ILE A 661 61.88 -23.46 -3.08
CA ILE A 661 61.56 -22.02 -3.16
C ILE A 661 62.58 -21.16 -2.41
N THR A 662 63.13 -21.64 -1.28
CA THR A 662 64.10 -20.86 -0.49
C THR A 662 65.53 -20.93 -1.04
N THR A 663 65.85 -21.93 -1.86
CA THR A 663 67.12 -21.99 -2.59
C THR A 663 67.06 -21.07 -3.81
N VAL A 664 67.40 -19.80 -3.65
CA VAL A 664 67.57 -18.87 -4.77
C VAL A 664 68.98 -19.01 -5.37
N SER A 665 68.98 -19.19 -6.70
CA SER A 665 70.04 -19.05 -7.69
C SER A 665 71.42 -18.52 -7.22
N ASN A 666 72.35 -19.43 -7.02
CA ASN A 666 73.70 -19.26 -7.56
C ASN A 666 74.00 -20.51 -8.41
N ASN A 667 74.21 -20.26 -9.70
CA ASN A 667 74.64 -21.18 -10.76
C ASN A 667 73.58 -21.93 -11.58
N ASN A 668 73.69 -21.72 -12.89
CA ASN A 668 73.21 -22.55 -13.99
C ASN A 668 73.80 -23.97 -13.98
N SER A 669 73.90 -24.64 -12.83
CA SER A 669 74.14 -26.08 -12.81
C SER A 669 72.80 -26.78 -12.65
N LEU A 670 72.34 -27.39 -13.74
CA LEU A 670 71.49 -28.57 -13.70
C LEU A 670 72.03 -29.49 -12.60
N ILE A 671 71.33 -29.55 -11.46
CA ILE A 671 71.62 -30.56 -10.45
C ILE A 671 71.13 -31.86 -11.07
N TYR A 672 72.06 -32.62 -11.66
CA TYR A 672 71.82 -34.01 -11.97
C TYR A 672 71.51 -34.73 -10.65
N TYR A 673 70.30 -35.26 -10.56
CA TYR A 673 69.88 -36.17 -9.51
C TYR A 673 70.72 -37.45 -9.61
N ASP A 674 71.55 -37.73 -8.61
CA ASP A 674 72.16 -39.06 -8.43
C ASP A 674 71.35 -39.86 -7.38
N PRO A 675 70.47 -40.78 -7.81
CA PRO A 675 69.59 -41.53 -6.91
C PRO A 675 70.34 -42.43 -5.90
N LYS A 676 71.65 -42.67 -6.08
CA LYS A 676 72.43 -43.52 -5.16
C LYS A 676 72.76 -42.83 -3.83
N ASN A 677 72.95 -41.51 -3.82
CA ASN A 677 73.36 -40.78 -2.62
C ASN A 677 72.18 -40.45 -1.68
N GLU A 678 70.99 -40.17 -2.23
CA GLU A 678 69.79 -39.95 -1.42
C GLU A 678 69.25 -41.24 -0.82
N MET A 679 69.34 -42.38 -1.52
CA MET A 679 68.91 -43.66 -0.97
C MET A 679 69.75 -44.07 0.26
N LEU A 680 71.04 -43.71 0.29
CA LEU A 680 71.93 -43.94 1.43
C LEU A 680 71.61 -42.99 2.59
N PHE A 681 71.32 -41.71 2.30
CA PHE A 681 70.91 -40.72 3.31
C PHE A 681 69.55 -41.07 3.92
N ILE A 682 68.55 -41.44 3.10
CA ILE A 682 67.23 -41.88 3.52
C ILE A 682 67.31 -43.20 4.31
N LYS A 683 68.15 -44.17 3.90
CA LYS A 683 68.42 -45.38 4.70
C LYS A 683 68.99 -45.05 6.08
N ASN A 684 69.91 -44.10 6.16
CA ASN A 684 70.53 -43.69 7.42
C ASN A 684 69.56 -42.91 8.32
N GLN A 685 68.75 -42.01 7.77
CA GLN A 685 67.66 -41.31 8.45
C GLN A 685 66.58 -42.28 8.95
N LEU A 686 66.15 -43.23 8.11
CA LEU A 686 65.23 -44.30 8.51
C LEU A 686 65.83 -45.13 9.64
N LYS A 687 67.09 -45.57 9.55
CA LYS A 687 67.78 -46.28 10.66
C LYS A 687 67.75 -45.49 11.97
N LEU A 688 67.95 -44.18 11.93
CA LEU A 688 67.90 -43.31 13.11
C LEU A 688 66.49 -43.17 13.68
N ILE A 689 65.48 -43.00 12.80
CA ILE A 689 64.07 -42.90 13.19
C ILE A 689 63.57 -44.24 13.73
N THR A 690 63.91 -45.37 13.10
CA THR A 690 63.57 -46.71 13.59
C THR A 690 64.25 -47.00 14.93
N LYS A 691 65.50 -46.58 15.14
CA LYS A 691 66.16 -46.66 16.47
C LYS A 691 65.43 -45.82 17.51
N LYS A 692 65.02 -44.59 17.20
CA LYS A 692 64.22 -43.75 18.11
C LYS A 692 62.87 -44.40 18.41
N TYR A 693 62.13 -44.85 17.39
CA TYR A 693 60.85 -45.53 17.55
C TYR A 693 60.96 -46.80 18.40
N LEU A 694 61.97 -47.65 18.15
CA LEU A 694 62.20 -48.85 18.95
C LEU A 694 62.56 -48.51 20.41
N LYS A 695 63.33 -47.44 20.64
CA LYS A 695 63.62 -46.92 21.99
C LYS A 695 62.36 -46.45 22.71
N TYR A 696 61.48 -45.72 22.03
CA TYR A 696 60.19 -45.29 22.59
C TYR A 696 59.21 -46.44 22.80
N LYS A 697 59.14 -47.39 21.87
CA LYS A 697 58.33 -48.62 22.00
C LYS A 697 58.78 -49.49 23.16
N ARG A 698 60.10 -49.56 23.41
CA ARG A 698 60.67 -50.28 24.56
C ARG A 698 60.32 -49.58 25.88
N LYS A 699 60.50 -48.26 25.97
CA LYS A 699 60.02 -47.46 27.11
C LYS A 699 58.52 -47.63 27.36
N TYR A 700 57.70 -47.62 26.31
CA TYR A 700 56.25 -47.78 26.43
C TYR A 700 55.86 -49.18 26.91
N ARG A 701 56.56 -50.23 26.45
CA ARG A 701 56.39 -51.60 26.95
C ARG A 701 56.83 -51.75 28.41
N GLU A 702 57.92 -51.10 28.82
CA GLU A 702 58.37 -51.08 30.21
C GLU A 702 57.36 -50.38 31.12
N ILE A 703 56.82 -49.23 30.68
CA ILE A 703 55.75 -48.51 31.40
C ILE A 703 54.47 -49.36 31.49
N LYS A 704 54.07 -50.02 30.39
CA LYS A 704 52.88 -50.88 30.35
C LYS A 704 53.04 -52.15 31.19
N ASN A 705 54.21 -52.76 31.22
CA ASN A 705 54.49 -53.91 32.07
C ASN A 705 54.55 -53.51 33.55
N ASN A 706 55.07 -52.33 33.89
CA ASN A 706 55.05 -51.81 35.25
C ASN A 706 53.62 -51.50 35.74
N LEU A 707 52.77 -50.94 34.87
CA LEU A 707 51.34 -50.70 35.15
C LEU A 707 50.56 -52.00 35.38
N ASN A 708 50.77 -53.01 34.52
CA ASN A 708 50.13 -54.32 34.67
C ASN A 708 50.60 -55.06 35.95
N ASN A 709 51.86 -54.89 36.36
CA ASN A 709 52.35 -55.46 37.62
C ASN A 709 51.76 -54.74 38.85
N THR A 710 51.51 -53.43 38.78
CA THR A 710 50.83 -52.69 39.85
C THR A 710 49.33 -53.03 39.94
N GLU A 711 48.63 -53.24 38.82
CA GLU A 711 47.23 -53.69 38.81
C GLU A 711 47.06 -55.12 39.35
N ASN A 712 48.00 -56.03 39.05
CA ASN A 712 47.97 -57.40 39.58
C ASN A 712 48.25 -57.47 41.09
N LEU A 713 49.08 -56.56 41.62
CA LEU A 713 49.29 -56.42 43.07
C LEU A 713 48.04 -55.88 43.78
N ILE A 714 47.38 -54.87 43.19
CA ILE A 714 46.16 -54.27 43.76
C ILE A 714 44.97 -55.25 43.72
N ASN A 715 44.82 -56.04 42.65
CA ASN A 715 43.76 -57.05 42.54
C ASN A 715 43.98 -58.29 43.43
N SER A 716 45.20 -58.51 43.93
CA SER A 716 45.50 -59.58 44.89
C SER A 716 45.23 -59.20 46.36
N LEU A 717 44.94 -57.91 46.63
CA LEU A 717 44.76 -57.35 47.98
C LEU A 717 43.28 -57.08 48.36
N ILE A 718 42.32 -57.43 47.50
CA ILE A 718 40.88 -57.31 47.80
C ILE A 718 40.33 -58.70 48.14
N PRO A 719 39.99 -59.00 49.42
CA PRO A 719 39.30 -60.22 49.77
C PRO A 719 37.85 -60.15 49.27
N LEU A 720 37.42 -61.16 48.51
CA LEU A 720 36.02 -61.46 48.28
C LEU A 720 35.42 -62.00 49.58
N ASP A 721 34.60 -61.20 50.25
CA ASP A 721 33.38 -61.60 50.98
C ASP A 721 32.69 -60.36 51.58
N LEU A 722 31.62 -59.90 50.92
CA LEU A 722 30.33 -59.38 51.44
C LEU A 722 29.54 -58.64 50.34
#